data_AF-A0A4Y2SRP4-F1
#
_entry.id   AF-A0A4Y2SRP4-F1
#
_cell.length_a   1.000
_cell.length_b   1.000
_cell.length_c   1.000
_cell.angle_alpha   90.00
_cell.angle_beta   90.00
_cell.angle_gamma   90.00
#
_symmetry.space_group_name_H-M   'P 1'
#
loop_
_entity.id
_entity.type
_entity.pdbx_description
1 polymer ?
#
loop_
_entity_poly.entity_id
_entity_poly.type
_entity_poly.pdbx_seq_one_letter_code
_entity_poly.pdbx_strand_id
1 'polypeptide(L)'
;MIFRTFNSSFRGAVQSWRAEIHSGDLESIFDPSRTALYDLLSRDGGPVLRLRFIICFNIIFRKIVDEDVLEQSFYFCSDAARLLAISQIMPCIDRAFTKIQNTIDAFIHNGSGWILHEVQYLDVHEGNFREIAGGCLNAALPSNLKNKHALLSLHCSGNQCFLFAVLATLFPQKTNANRVSKYTPFLNSINYSMLNFPVALSNVKSFEKANHLKINIFGFADNLVYPLFIGKPNHREVHLFFYDDHYFAIRNINRLLRHKTNENYFCVNCLSGFTRQTTLDLHQQLCLHNKPQRLSMPSDLSLKFNRFHRCVEHRYAVYADFECLLSKIATTFLNPNKSFTTPIEKHIPVSFAFVVVDHENDILFHKYFAGENVIEVFFSELMSITLKLIQEMKRVSKIEVDDITSYSSYRCVFCREFFDANSIRVRHHSHDSNSVIGMAHQLCNLLHKKTFFIPVVIHNSRNYDTHLLLKHLPANIAKDINIIPVNIERFIMFTLDHLKFLDSYQFLDASLDALVHNLNASNHDFQIFDAFFADEDKRDLLKRKGVFPYSFLDDLSKLSTVTFPSKEKFFNVLTQSHISDDDYSHAKLVYDTFGCTTFEEYLQLYQYTDVLLLAEVFGNFRKLSLSHYELDPIHYISLSELTFDAGLKYCKIELKLLSNVNDYLFFEKT
;
A
#
# COMPACT_ATOMS: atom_id res chain seq x y z
N MET A 1 -0.88 32.55 -14.71
CA MET A 1 -1.21 31.20 -14.19
C MET A 1 -2.17 31.37 -13.02
N ILE A 2 -3.30 30.66 -13.00
CA ILE A 2 -4.33 30.78 -11.94
C ILE A 2 -4.56 29.41 -11.31
N PHE A 3 -4.39 29.32 -9.99
CA PHE A 3 -4.66 28.11 -9.22
C PHE A 3 -6.12 28.03 -8.78
N ARG A 4 -6.75 26.87 -8.96
CA ARG A 4 -8.10 26.57 -8.47
C ARG A 4 -8.07 25.35 -7.55
N THR A 5 -8.81 25.39 -6.45
CA THR A 5 -9.03 24.20 -5.61
C THR A 5 -9.79 23.16 -6.40
N PHE A 6 -9.27 21.94 -6.49
CA PHE A 6 -9.96 20.84 -7.16
C PHE A 6 -10.23 19.64 -6.25
N ASN A 7 -9.53 19.52 -5.11
CA ASN A 7 -9.77 18.44 -4.15
C ASN A 7 -9.41 18.86 -2.71
N SER A 8 -10.11 18.28 -1.74
CA SER A 8 -9.90 18.46 -0.30
C SER A 8 -10.05 17.12 0.40
N SER A 9 -9.09 16.77 1.26
CA SER A 9 -9.07 15.46 1.95
C SER A 9 -8.86 15.64 3.45
N PHE A 10 -9.16 14.59 4.23
CA PHE A 10 -8.99 14.58 5.69
C PHE A 10 -9.66 15.77 6.40
N ARG A 11 -10.93 16.04 6.07
CA ARG A 11 -11.71 17.16 6.63
C ARG A 11 -11.06 18.55 6.39
N GLY A 12 -10.38 18.72 5.25
CA GLY A 12 -9.75 19.99 4.87
C GLY A 12 -8.34 20.19 5.42
N ALA A 13 -7.74 19.18 6.07
CA ALA A 13 -6.36 19.25 6.52
C ALA A 13 -5.33 19.22 5.38
N VAL A 14 -5.73 18.72 4.20
CA VAL A 14 -4.96 18.73 2.96
C VAL A 14 -5.83 19.35 1.86
N GLN A 15 -5.28 20.32 1.15
CA GLN A 15 -5.91 20.99 0.01
C GLN A 15 -5.06 20.81 -1.24
N SER A 16 -5.72 20.57 -2.38
CA SER A 16 -5.06 20.42 -3.67
C SER A 16 -5.51 21.48 -4.65
N TRP A 17 -4.54 22.12 -5.28
CA TRP A 17 -4.71 23.24 -6.19
C TRP A 17 -4.15 22.87 -7.56
N ARG A 18 -4.86 23.24 -8.62
CA ARG A 18 -4.42 22.98 -10.00
C ARG A 18 -4.34 24.29 -10.78
N ALA A 19 -3.27 24.43 -11.57
CA ALA A 19 -3.17 25.43 -12.61
C ALA A 19 -2.91 24.76 -13.96
N GLU A 20 -3.78 25.04 -14.94
CA GLU A 20 -3.60 24.64 -16.33
C GLU A 20 -2.54 25.53 -17.00
N ILE A 21 -1.65 24.95 -17.81
CA ILE A 21 -0.45 25.63 -18.35
C ILE A 21 -0.37 25.50 -19.86
N HIS A 22 -0.46 24.27 -20.37
CA HIS A 22 -0.34 23.96 -21.80
C HIS A 22 0.91 24.59 -22.47
N SER A 23 2.12 24.19 -22.07
CA SER A 23 3.38 24.65 -22.70
C SER A 23 4.39 23.51 -22.89
N GLY A 24 5.13 23.55 -24.00
CA GLY A 24 6.14 22.54 -24.37
C GLY A 24 7.56 22.85 -23.92
N ASP A 25 7.77 23.94 -23.18
CA ASP A 25 9.07 24.34 -22.68
C ASP A 25 9.01 24.57 -21.16
N LEU A 26 9.78 23.78 -20.40
CA LEU A 26 9.85 23.88 -18.95
C LEU A 26 10.40 25.22 -18.48
N GLU A 27 11.35 25.82 -19.20
CA GLU A 27 11.93 27.12 -18.83
C GLU A 27 10.88 28.23 -18.91
N SER A 28 10.08 28.24 -19.99
CA SER A 28 8.95 29.16 -20.16
C SER A 28 7.86 29.05 -19.09
N ILE A 29 7.80 27.91 -18.38
CA ILE A 29 6.78 27.63 -17.36
C ILE A 29 7.30 27.98 -15.97
N PHE A 30 8.55 27.65 -15.68
CA PHE A 30 9.08 27.77 -14.32
C PHE A 30 9.08 29.24 -13.85
N ASP A 31 9.44 30.18 -14.72
CA ASP A 31 9.45 31.61 -14.34
C ASP A 31 8.06 32.20 -14.04
N PRO A 32 7.03 32.03 -14.89
CA PRO A 32 5.68 32.47 -14.56
C PRO A 32 5.03 31.70 -13.40
N SER A 33 5.37 30.41 -13.25
CA SER A 33 4.83 29.56 -12.19
C SER A 33 5.38 29.93 -10.82
N ARG A 34 6.64 30.41 -10.74
CA ARG A 34 7.25 30.88 -9.49
C ARG A 34 6.40 31.94 -8.80
N THR A 35 5.99 32.97 -9.53
CA THR A 35 5.18 34.06 -8.97
C THR A 35 3.80 33.56 -8.54
N ALA A 36 3.12 32.77 -9.37
CA ALA A 36 1.80 32.24 -9.04
C ALA A 36 1.82 31.26 -7.85
N LEU A 37 2.87 30.44 -7.75
CA LEU A 37 3.10 29.55 -6.61
C LEU A 37 3.44 30.35 -5.35
N TYR A 38 4.23 31.42 -5.49
CA TYR A 38 4.54 32.31 -4.38
C TYR A 38 3.27 32.95 -3.82
N ASP A 39 2.40 33.47 -4.69
CA ASP A 39 1.12 34.06 -4.30
C ASP A 39 0.20 33.01 -3.65
N LEU A 40 0.12 31.81 -4.23
CA LEU A 40 -0.67 30.70 -3.67
C LEU A 40 -0.20 30.29 -2.27
N LEU A 41 1.12 30.21 -2.06
CA LEU A 41 1.72 29.73 -0.80
C LEU A 41 1.83 30.83 0.26
N SER A 42 1.70 32.11 -0.13
CA SER A 42 1.71 33.26 0.76
C SER A 42 0.31 33.83 1.08
N ARG A 43 -0.75 33.24 0.50
CA ARG A 43 -2.14 33.73 0.60
C ARG A 43 -2.66 33.98 2.03
N ASP A 44 -2.17 33.23 3.01
CA ASP A 44 -2.59 33.36 4.40
C ASP A 44 -1.91 34.53 5.14
N GLY A 45 -1.03 35.29 4.47
CA GLY A 45 -0.57 36.63 4.86
C GLY A 45 0.21 36.73 6.18
N GLY A 46 0.50 35.62 6.85
CA GLY A 46 1.21 35.59 8.13
C GLY A 46 2.74 35.59 7.97
N PRO A 47 3.50 36.23 8.87
CA PRO A 47 4.97 36.19 8.85
C PRO A 47 5.55 34.78 9.08
N VAL A 48 4.74 33.86 9.60
CA VAL A 48 5.08 32.45 9.82
C VAL A 48 4.11 31.60 9.01
N LEU A 49 4.65 30.83 8.06
CA LEU A 49 3.89 29.80 7.34
C LEU A 49 4.00 28.48 8.11
N ARG A 50 2.93 27.69 8.12
CA ARG A 50 2.90 26.35 8.73
C ARG A 50 2.38 25.38 7.69
N LEU A 51 3.07 25.33 6.56
CA LEU A 51 2.64 24.58 5.39
C LEU A 51 3.69 23.55 5.00
N ARG A 52 3.21 22.37 4.62
CA ARG A 52 4.00 21.40 3.88
C ARG A 52 3.33 21.22 2.53
N PHE A 53 4.11 21.33 1.46
CA PHE A 53 3.56 21.24 0.11
C PHE A 53 4.38 20.32 -0.79
N ILE A 54 3.73 19.81 -1.82
CA ILE A 54 4.32 19.05 -2.93
C ILE A 54 3.85 19.71 -4.21
N ILE A 55 4.79 19.98 -5.12
CA ILE A 55 4.49 20.35 -6.50
C ILE A 55 4.58 19.10 -7.37
N CYS A 56 3.58 18.88 -8.20
CA CYS A 56 3.55 17.84 -9.21
C CYS A 56 3.20 18.44 -10.58
N PHE A 57 3.96 18.07 -11.61
CA PHE A 57 3.61 18.37 -12.99
C PHE A 57 3.04 17.12 -13.65
N ASN A 58 1.96 17.29 -14.41
CA ASN A 58 1.58 16.32 -15.41
C ASN A 58 2.16 16.74 -16.76
N ILE A 59 2.99 15.87 -17.33
CA ILE A 59 3.76 16.15 -18.54
C ILE A 59 3.50 15.04 -19.54
N ILE A 60 3.17 15.43 -20.75
CA ILE A 60 3.11 14.57 -21.91
C ILE A 60 4.49 14.47 -22.56
N PHE A 61 4.96 13.26 -22.78
CA PHE A 61 6.19 12.92 -23.50
C PHE A 61 5.86 12.25 -24.80
N ARG A 62 6.58 12.59 -25.87
CA ARG A 62 6.48 12.00 -27.21
C ARG A 62 7.64 11.10 -27.56
N LYS A 63 7.41 10.05 -28.33
CA LYS A 63 8.41 9.15 -28.87
C LYS A 63 8.05 8.83 -30.32
N ILE A 64 9.01 9.00 -31.22
CA ILE A 64 8.84 8.66 -32.64
C ILE A 64 9.35 7.22 -32.83
N VAL A 65 8.52 6.34 -33.37
CA VAL A 65 8.86 4.95 -33.73
C VAL A 65 8.30 4.69 -35.12
N ASP A 66 9.16 4.37 -36.09
CA ASP A 66 8.76 3.98 -37.46
C ASP A 66 7.72 4.92 -38.11
N GLU A 67 7.95 6.24 -38.03
CA GLU A 67 7.09 7.33 -38.52
C GLU A 67 5.83 7.62 -37.67
N ASP A 68 5.46 6.74 -36.74
CA ASP A 68 4.40 6.98 -35.76
C ASP A 68 4.93 7.77 -34.54
N VAL A 69 4.12 8.71 -34.06
CA VAL A 69 4.47 9.50 -32.87
C VAL A 69 3.56 9.09 -31.70
N LEU A 70 4.13 8.39 -30.74
CA LEU A 70 3.51 7.95 -29.50
C LEU A 70 3.65 9.07 -28.47
N GLU A 71 2.60 9.40 -27.73
CA GLU A 71 2.77 10.25 -26.55
C GLU A 71 2.23 9.57 -25.32
N GLN A 72 2.93 9.66 -24.18
CA GLN A 72 2.47 9.20 -22.86
C GLN A 72 2.54 10.29 -21.77
N SER A 73 1.51 10.39 -20.91
CA SER A 73 1.44 11.37 -19.83
C SER A 73 1.97 10.76 -18.54
N PHE A 74 2.77 11.55 -17.83
CA PHE A 74 3.48 11.11 -16.64
C PHE A 74 3.44 12.21 -15.59
N TYR A 75 3.39 11.80 -14.33
CA TYR A 75 3.48 12.73 -13.20
C TYR A 75 4.90 12.80 -12.68
N PHE A 76 5.41 14.03 -12.57
CA PHE A 76 6.70 14.33 -11.96
C PHE A 76 6.49 15.19 -10.72
N CYS A 77 6.72 14.61 -9.56
CA CYS A 77 6.53 15.28 -8.28
C CYS A 77 7.87 15.63 -7.62
N SER A 78 7.85 16.74 -6.90
CA SER A 78 8.92 17.15 -5.98
C SER A 78 8.86 16.40 -4.65
N ASP A 79 9.94 16.49 -3.88
CA ASP A 79 9.92 16.10 -2.47
C ASP A 79 9.00 17.04 -1.67
N ALA A 80 8.35 16.51 -0.63
CA ALA A 80 7.49 17.32 0.22
C ALA A 80 8.27 18.39 1.00
N ALA A 81 8.16 19.64 0.55
CA ALA A 81 8.85 20.81 1.09
C ALA A 81 8.10 21.42 2.28
N ARG A 82 8.85 21.96 3.25
CA ARG A 82 8.31 22.61 4.46
C ARG A 82 8.51 24.11 4.35
N LEU A 83 7.48 24.88 4.65
CA LEU A 83 7.49 26.34 4.69
C LEU A 83 7.23 26.81 6.10
N LEU A 84 8.23 27.50 6.67
CA LEU A 84 8.16 28.12 7.99
C LEU A 84 8.12 29.65 7.93
N ALA A 85 8.66 30.22 6.84
CA ALA A 85 8.70 31.66 6.60
C ALA A 85 8.49 31.96 5.12
N ILE A 86 7.95 33.16 4.83
CA ILE A 86 7.70 33.63 3.46
C ILE A 86 9.00 33.66 2.63
N SER A 87 10.13 34.02 3.25
CA SER A 87 11.44 34.03 2.59
C SER A 87 11.90 32.64 2.10
N GLN A 88 11.32 31.55 2.61
CA GLN A 88 11.66 30.20 2.20
C GLN A 88 10.86 29.72 0.98
N ILE A 89 9.78 30.43 0.61
CA ILE A 89 8.89 30.00 -0.48
C ILE A 89 9.67 29.84 -1.78
N MET A 90 10.35 30.90 -2.23
CA MET A 90 11.12 30.89 -3.48
C MET A 90 12.23 29.81 -3.48
N PRO A 91 13.12 29.72 -2.47
CA PRO A 91 14.11 28.64 -2.40
C PRO A 91 13.52 27.21 -2.38
N CYS A 92 12.32 27.04 -1.82
CA CYS A 92 11.63 25.73 -1.84
C CYS A 92 11.05 25.42 -3.21
N ILE A 93 10.45 26.40 -3.89
CA ILE A 93 9.97 26.27 -5.27
C ILE A 93 11.15 25.93 -6.20
N ASP A 94 12.27 26.65 -6.10
CA ASP A 94 13.44 26.41 -6.95
C ASP A 94 14.02 25.01 -6.78
N ARG A 95 14.09 24.52 -5.52
CA ARG A 95 14.52 23.14 -5.25
C ARG A 95 13.54 22.11 -5.80
N ALA A 96 12.24 22.36 -5.66
CA ALA A 96 11.21 21.50 -6.21
C ALA A 96 11.33 21.40 -7.73
N PHE A 97 11.46 22.53 -8.42
CA PHE A 97 11.67 22.59 -9.87
C PHE A 97 12.97 21.92 -10.30
N THR A 98 14.08 22.16 -9.60
CA THR A 98 15.36 21.48 -9.89
C THR A 98 15.24 19.97 -9.77
N LYS A 99 14.55 19.47 -8.74
CA LYS A 99 14.32 18.03 -8.54
C LYS A 99 13.46 17.45 -9.67
N ILE A 100 12.39 18.14 -10.03
CA ILE A 100 11.49 17.74 -11.10
C ILE A 100 12.24 17.72 -12.43
N GLN A 101 12.98 18.78 -12.75
CA GLN A 101 13.83 18.87 -13.95
C GLN A 101 14.82 17.71 -14.02
N ASN A 102 15.60 17.45 -12.96
CA ASN A 102 16.53 16.33 -12.94
C ASN A 102 15.85 14.97 -13.14
N THR A 103 14.62 14.81 -12.65
CA THR A 103 13.86 13.55 -12.78
C THR A 103 13.34 13.40 -14.21
N ILE A 104 12.88 14.50 -14.82
CA ILE A 104 12.50 14.55 -16.24
C ILE A 104 13.71 14.27 -17.13
N ASP A 105 14.84 14.92 -16.88
CA ASP A 105 16.07 14.71 -17.66
C ASP A 105 16.52 13.25 -17.56
N ALA A 106 16.54 12.67 -16.36
CA ALA A 106 16.88 11.26 -16.18
C ALA A 106 15.88 10.33 -16.91
N PHE A 107 14.60 10.69 -16.95
CA PHE A 107 13.58 9.94 -17.69
C PHE A 107 13.81 10.02 -19.22
N ILE A 108 14.17 11.19 -19.73
CA ILE A 108 14.52 11.40 -21.15
C ILE A 108 15.79 10.61 -21.51
N HIS A 109 16.85 10.70 -20.70
CA HIS A 109 18.14 10.09 -21.00
C HIS A 109 18.16 8.56 -20.85
N ASN A 110 17.40 8.00 -19.88
CA ASN A 110 17.34 6.55 -19.66
C ASN A 110 16.19 5.88 -20.42
N GLY A 111 15.27 6.65 -20.99
CA GLY A 111 14.19 6.16 -21.84
C GLY A 111 14.68 5.91 -23.26
N SER A 112 14.14 4.89 -23.93
CA SER A 112 14.51 4.49 -25.29
C SER A 112 13.97 5.43 -26.39
N GLY A 113 13.95 6.76 -26.16
CA GLY A 113 13.58 7.78 -27.17
C GLY A 113 12.45 8.75 -26.82
N TRP A 114 12.11 8.95 -25.54
CA TRP A 114 11.06 9.91 -25.12
C TRP A 114 11.57 11.35 -25.09
N ILE A 115 10.77 12.28 -25.61
CA ILE A 115 11.04 13.72 -25.72
C ILE A 115 9.89 14.47 -25.05
N LEU A 116 10.17 15.50 -24.26
CA LEU A 116 9.10 16.31 -23.66
C LEU A 116 8.24 16.98 -24.74
N HIS A 117 6.91 16.85 -24.63
CA HIS A 117 5.97 17.43 -25.57
C HIS A 117 5.24 18.66 -25.00
N GLU A 118 4.56 18.47 -23.88
CA GLU A 118 3.70 19.48 -23.27
C GLU A 118 3.52 19.21 -21.79
N VAL A 119 3.55 20.26 -20.97
CA VAL A 119 3.10 20.26 -19.59
C VAL A 119 1.63 20.67 -19.55
N GLN A 120 0.73 19.74 -19.18
CA GLN A 120 -0.71 20.00 -19.15
C GLN A 120 -1.07 20.94 -17.99
N TYR A 121 -0.73 20.52 -16.78
CA TYR A 121 -1.04 21.26 -15.56
C TYR A 121 0.00 21.03 -14.46
N LEU A 122 -0.04 21.93 -13.49
CA LEU A 122 0.73 21.89 -12.25
C LEU A 122 -0.23 21.78 -11.07
N ASP A 123 -0.06 20.71 -10.30
CA ASP A 123 -0.77 20.48 -9.04
C ASP A 123 0.11 20.87 -7.84
N VAL A 124 -0.50 21.55 -6.88
CA VAL A 124 0.08 21.84 -5.57
C VAL A 124 -0.78 21.18 -4.50
N HIS A 125 -0.22 20.19 -3.83
CA HIS A 125 -0.83 19.58 -2.66
C HIS A 125 -0.22 20.20 -1.42
N GLU A 126 -1.03 20.84 -0.58
CA GLU A 126 -0.59 21.44 0.66
C GLU A 126 -1.34 20.90 1.87
N GLY A 127 -0.66 20.87 3.01
CA GLY A 127 -1.28 20.53 4.28
C GLY A 127 -0.64 21.28 5.43
N ASN A 128 -1.37 21.35 6.54
CA ASN A 128 -0.91 22.02 7.75
C ASN A 128 0.33 21.31 8.31
N PHE A 129 1.46 22.03 8.32
CA PHE A 129 2.69 21.60 8.96
C PHE A 129 2.75 22.12 10.39
N ARG A 130 2.57 21.21 11.34
CA ARG A 130 2.92 21.48 12.74
C ARG A 130 4.40 21.17 12.93
N GLU A 131 5.20 22.21 13.05
CA GLU A 131 6.59 22.05 13.44
C GLU A 131 6.68 21.45 14.84
N ILE A 132 7.61 20.52 15.04
CA ILE A 132 7.91 19.94 16.35
C ILE A 132 8.59 21.03 17.18
N ALA A 133 7.81 21.70 18.02
CA ALA A 133 8.26 22.77 18.90
C ALA A 133 7.80 22.49 20.33
N GLY A 134 8.72 22.60 21.28
CA GLY A 134 8.46 22.25 22.68
C GLY A 134 8.27 23.46 23.56
N GLY A 135 7.13 23.52 24.27
CA GLY A 135 6.77 24.48 25.31
C GLY A 135 6.57 23.82 26.68
N CYS A 136 6.35 24.64 27.71
CA CYS A 136 6.17 24.17 29.10
C CYS A 136 4.70 23.91 29.42
N LEU A 137 3.91 23.41 28.45
CA LEU A 137 2.54 22.96 28.69
C LEU A 137 2.58 21.63 29.46
N ASN A 138 1.52 21.31 30.21
CA ASN A 138 1.42 20.24 31.22
C ASN A 138 1.68 18.79 30.69
N ALA A 139 2.86 18.53 30.14
CA ALA A 139 3.25 17.25 29.55
C ALA A 139 3.51 16.21 30.64
N ALA A 140 2.63 15.21 30.69
CA ALA A 140 2.78 14.07 31.58
C ALA A 140 3.47 12.92 30.84
N LEU A 141 4.59 12.44 31.37
CA LEU A 141 5.24 11.26 30.82
C LEU A 141 4.37 10.00 31.01
N PRO A 142 4.26 9.14 29.98
CA PRO A 142 3.69 7.80 30.11
C PRO A 142 4.32 7.01 31.27
N SER A 143 3.51 6.21 31.96
CA SER A 143 3.93 5.46 33.16
C SER A 143 5.17 4.59 32.94
N ASN A 144 5.28 3.95 31.77
CA ASN A 144 6.43 3.12 31.39
C ASN A 144 7.74 3.92 31.30
N LEU A 145 7.70 5.19 30.89
CA LEU A 145 8.87 6.07 30.82
C LEU A 145 9.17 6.71 32.17
N LYS A 146 8.14 7.13 32.90
CA LYS A 146 8.26 7.73 34.24
C LYS A 146 8.95 6.77 35.22
N ASN A 147 8.54 5.50 35.22
CA ASN A 147 9.08 4.47 36.10
C ASN A 147 10.56 4.14 35.84
N LYS A 148 11.08 4.46 34.64
CA LYS A 148 12.51 4.29 34.36
C LYS A 148 13.37 5.32 35.08
N HIS A 149 12.81 6.43 35.61
CA HIS A 149 13.57 7.52 36.24
C HIS A 149 14.78 7.99 35.41
N ALA A 150 14.67 7.90 34.08
CA ALA A 150 15.72 8.28 33.12
C ALA A 150 15.53 9.72 32.61
N LEU A 151 14.30 10.22 32.69
CA LEU A 151 13.89 11.54 32.24
C LEU A 151 13.69 12.46 33.43
N LEU A 152 14.05 13.73 33.26
CA LEU A 152 13.81 14.81 34.21
C LEU A 152 12.88 15.82 33.57
N SER A 153 11.72 16.01 34.19
CA SER A 153 10.80 17.09 33.86
C SER A 153 11.12 18.33 34.70
N LEU A 154 11.15 19.48 34.04
CA LEU A 154 11.42 20.78 34.64
C LEU A 154 10.20 21.66 34.39
N HIS A 155 9.56 22.12 35.46
CA HIS A 155 8.45 23.06 35.35
C HIS A 155 9.01 24.48 35.17
N CYS A 156 8.95 24.96 33.94
CA CYS A 156 9.43 26.27 33.50
C CYS A 156 8.26 27.18 33.13
N SER A 157 8.40 28.48 33.38
CA SER A 157 7.54 29.50 32.79
C SER A 157 8.07 29.90 31.41
N GLY A 158 7.20 30.41 30.53
CA GLY A 158 7.62 31.01 29.26
C GLY A 158 8.16 30.05 28.20
N ASN A 159 7.73 28.78 28.19
CA ASN A 159 8.10 27.79 27.17
C ASN A 159 9.60 27.47 27.04
N GLN A 160 10.38 27.69 28.09
CA GLN A 160 11.84 27.52 28.13
C GLN A 160 12.32 26.07 28.41
N CYS A 161 11.47 25.06 28.19
CA CYS A 161 11.77 23.67 28.53
C CYS A 161 13.02 23.15 27.83
N PHE A 162 13.23 23.51 26.56
CA PHE A 162 14.44 23.17 25.81
C PHE A 162 15.71 23.66 26.51
N LEU A 163 15.77 24.96 26.85
CA LEU A 163 16.95 25.58 27.44
C LEU A 163 17.28 24.96 28.80
N PHE A 164 16.28 24.80 29.67
CA PHE A 164 16.49 24.20 30.98
C PHE A 164 16.80 22.70 30.90
N ALA A 165 16.26 21.97 29.91
CA ALA A 165 16.62 20.58 29.70
C ALA A 165 18.08 20.43 29.24
N VAL A 166 18.59 21.34 28.39
CA VAL A 166 20.01 21.41 28.03
C VAL A 166 20.87 21.68 29.27
N LEU A 167 20.53 22.71 30.06
CA LEU A 167 21.25 23.05 31.29
C LEU A 167 21.25 21.91 32.31
N ALA A 168 20.12 21.23 32.49
CA ALA A 168 20.00 20.12 33.42
C ALA A 168 20.83 18.89 33.01
N THR A 169 21.08 18.73 31.70
CA THR A 169 21.96 17.69 31.18
C THR A 169 23.43 18.07 31.36
N LEU A 170 23.79 19.33 31.17
CA LEU A 170 25.17 19.83 31.32
C LEU A 170 25.60 20.02 32.78
N PHE A 171 24.68 20.40 33.67
CA PHE A 171 24.92 20.73 35.08
C PHE A 171 24.00 19.92 36.01
N PRO A 172 24.12 18.58 36.02
CA PRO A 172 23.19 17.71 36.73
C PRO A 172 23.18 17.96 38.24
N GLN A 173 21.98 18.14 38.80
CA GLN A 173 21.79 18.37 40.24
C GLN A 173 21.44 17.08 40.98
N LYS A 174 21.96 16.92 42.21
CA LYS A 174 21.65 15.77 43.08
C LYS A 174 20.31 15.90 43.81
N THR A 175 20.00 17.08 44.35
CA THR A 175 18.80 17.34 45.15
C THR A 175 17.87 18.33 44.44
N ASN A 176 16.55 18.09 44.51
CA ASN A 176 15.53 18.95 43.92
C ASN A 176 15.80 19.31 42.45
N ALA A 177 16.30 18.35 41.66
CA ALA A 177 16.76 18.55 40.29
C ALA A 177 15.67 19.04 39.31
N ASN A 178 14.39 18.96 39.70
CA ASN A 178 13.25 19.46 38.94
C ASN A 178 13.03 20.98 39.09
N ARG A 179 13.73 21.65 40.01
CA ARG A 179 13.59 23.10 40.24
C ARG A 179 14.44 23.91 39.27
N VAL A 180 13.79 24.74 38.45
CA VAL A 180 14.44 25.62 37.46
C VAL A 180 15.43 26.60 38.10
N SER A 181 15.15 27.09 39.31
CA SER A 181 16.02 28.04 40.03
C SER A 181 17.44 27.53 40.30
N LYS A 182 17.64 26.20 40.30
CA LYS A 182 18.97 25.58 40.43
C LYS A 182 19.82 25.74 39.18
N TYR A 183 19.19 25.96 38.03
CA TYR A 183 19.88 26.06 36.74
C TYR A 183 20.04 27.50 36.26
N THR A 184 19.27 28.44 36.81
CA THR A 184 19.37 29.88 36.53
C THR A 184 20.81 30.43 36.64
N PRO A 185 21.65 30.04 37.63
CA PRO A 185 23.03 30.52 37.71
C PRO A 185 23.90 30.13 36.50
N PHE A 186 23.54 29.06 35.79
CA PHE A 186 24.29 28.56 34.64
C PHE A 186 23.82 29.15 33.31
N LEU A 187 22.81 30.03 33.29
CA LEU A 187 22.33 30.66 32.05
C LEU A 187 23.44 31.40 31.30
N ASN A 188 24.36 32.04 32.02
CA ASN A 188 25.50 32.76 31.44
C ASN A 188 26.53 31.84 30.74
N SER A 189 26.45 30.52 30.97
CA SER A 189 27.35 29.54 30.34
C SER A 189 26.90 29.08 28.95
N ILE A 190 25.70 29.49 28.51
CA ILE A 190 25.11 29.11 27.22
C ILE A 190 24.72 30.37 26.46
N ASN A 191 25.03 30.42 25.17
CA ASN A 191 24.52 31.41 24.26
C ASN A 191 23.11 31.02 23.77
N TYR A 192 22.08 31.61 24.39
CA TYR A 192 20.67 31.42 24.04
C TYR A 192 20.00 32.65 23.44
N SER A 193 20.77 33.71 23.14
CA SER A 193 20.24 34.98 22.61
C SER A 193 19.48 34.82 21.28
N MET A 194 19.80 33.78 20.53
CA MET A 194 19.22 33.47 19.22
C MET A 194 17.99 32.55 19.29
N LEU A 195 17.57 32.13 20.49
CA LEU A 195 16.44 31.21 20.66
C LEU A 195 15.11 31.95 20.79
N ASN A 196 14.17 31.60 19.92
CA ASN A 196 12.75 31.92 20.10
C ASN A 196 12.06 30.75 20.81
N PHE A 197 11.29 31.05 21.85
CA PHE A 197 10.52 30.05 22.62
C PHE A 197 9.06 30.02 22.15
N PRO A 198 8.43 28.84 22.02
CA PRO A 198 8.98 27.48 22.18
C PRO A 198 10.02 27.12 21.10
N VAL A 199 11.04 26.34 21.48
CA VAL A 199 12.14 25.99 20.56
C VAL A 199 11.71 24.89 19.59
N ALA A 200 11.78 25.17 18.30
CA ALA A 200 11.57 24.22 17.24
C ALA A 200 12.82 23.36 16.95
N LEU A 201 12.62 22.12 16.48
CA LEU A 201 13.73 21.24 16.08
C LEU A 201 14.64 21.84 14.99
N SER A 202 14.11 22.69 14.11
CA SER A 202 14.90 23.37 13.07
C SER A 202 15.99 24.28 13.64
N ASN A 203 15.72 24.93 14.78
CA ASN A 203 16.64 25.86 15.43
C ASN A 203 17.76 25.16 16.22
N VAL A 204 17.63 23.86 16.48
CA VAL A 204 18.58 23.07 17.29
C VAL A 204 19.97 23.07 16.65
N LYS A 205 20.05 22.95 15.32
CA LYS A 205 21.34 22.91 14.60
C LYS A 205 22.13 24.22 14.73
N SER A 206 21.45 25.35 14.71
CA SER A 206 22.07 26.67 14.89
C SER A 206 22.56 26.84 16.32
N PHE A 207 21.75 26.40 17.29
CA PHE A 207 22.11 26.41 18.70
C PHE A 207 23.28 25.47 19.04
N GLU A 208 23.32 24.28 18.43
CA GLU A 208 24.41 23.30 18.54
C GLU A 208 25.76 23.93 18.15
N LYS A 209 25.79 24.62 17.00
CA LYS A 209 26.99 25.30 16.50
C LYS A 209 27.42 26.47 17.41
N ALA A 210 26.47 27.28 17.85
CA ALA A 210 26.76 28.47 18.66
C ALA A 210 27.32 28.14 20.05
N ASN A 211 27.05 26.93 20.54
CA ASN A 211 27.44 26.49 21.88
C ASN A 211 28.49 25.36 21.86
N HIS A 212 28.94 24.90 20.69
CA HIS A 212 29.86 23.77 20.54
C HIS A 212 29.40 22.51 21.31
N LEU A 213 28.12 22.17 21.15
CA LEU A 213 27.49 20.99 21.77
C LEU A 213 27.21 19.92 20.72
N LYS A 214 26.90 18.70 21.15
CA LYS A 214 26.30 17.65 20.33
C LYS A 214 24.93 17.34 20.92
N ILE A 215 23.86 17.78 20.26
CA ILE A 215 22.50 17.60 20.78
C ILE A 215 21.87 16.37 20.12
N ASN A 216 21.35 15.46 20.94
CA ASN A 216 20.59 14.30 20.51
C ASN A 216 19.18 14.41 21.08
N ILE A 217 18.17 14.37 20.22
CA ILE A 217 16.77 14.49 20.60
C ILE A 217 16.05 13.21 20.18
N PHE A 218 15.31 12.61 21.11
CA PHE A 218 14.56 11.39 20.89
C PHE A 218 13.07 11.64 21.11
N GLY A 219 12.23 11.04 20.26
CA GLY A 219 10.77 11.06 20.37
C GLY A 219 10.21 9.73 20.88
N PHE A 220 8.90 9.67 21.03
CA PHE A 220 8.20 8.46 21.44
C PHE A 220 6.84 8.31 20.76
N ALA A 221 6.65 7.18 20.10
CA ALA A 221 5.45 6.77 19.38
C ALA A 221 5.32 5.25 19.45
N ASP A 222 4.09 4.73 19.49
CA ASP A 222 3.81 3.28 19.52
C ASP A 222 4.58 2.50 20.59
N ASN A 223 4.72 3.11 21.78
CA ASN A 223 5.52 2.57 22.90
C ASN A 223 7.03 2.40 22.63
N LEU A 224 7.56 3.01 21.57
CA LEU A 224 8.95 2.93 21.16
C LEU A 224 9.61 4.31 21.14
N VAL A 225 10.87 4.36 21.57
CA VAL A 225 11.72 5.55 21.47
C VAL A 225 12.40 5.55 20.09
N TYR A 226 12.42 6.69 19.41
CA TYR A 226 13.05 6.86 18.09
C TYR A 226 13.89 8.15 18.02
N PRO A 227 14.94 8.21 17.18
CA PRO A 227 15.74 9.43 17.03
C PRO A 227 14.98 10.49 16.22
N LEU A 228 14.88 11.72 16.76
CA LEU A 228 14.35 12.89 16.06
C LEU A 228 15.46 13.76 15.45
N PHE A 229 16.57 13.89 16.16
CA PHE A 229 17.73 14.66 15.75
C PHE A 229 18.98 14.09 16.41
N ILE A 230 20.03 13.83 15.64
CA ILE A 230 21.32 13.37 16.15
C ILE A 230 22.40 14.35 15.70
N GLY A 231 23.05 14.98 16.66
CA GLY A 231 24.08 16.00 16.45
C GLY A 231 25.38 15.41 15.93
N LYS A 232 26.25 16.29 15.40
CA LYS A 232 27.52 15.85 14.81
C LYS A 232 28.53 15.44 15.89
N PRO A 233 29.47 14.52 15.60
CA PRO A 233 30.50 14.10 16.54
C PRO A 233 31.45 15.26 16.92
N ASN A 234 32.27 15.05 17.96
CA ASN A 234 33.36 15.92 18.45
C ASN A 234 33.01 17.06 19.41
N HIS A 235 31.78 17.07 19.95
CA HIS A 235 31.34 18.05 20.95
C HIS A 235 30.72 17.39 22.18
N ARG A 236 30.57 18.15 23.27
CA ARG A 236 29.97 17.66 24.52
C ARG A 236 28.52 17.25 24.29
N GLU A 237 28.18 16.02 24.68
CA GLU A 237 26.87 15.44 24.38
C GLU A 237 25.77 15.94 25.32
N VAL A 238 24.61 16.23 24.73
CA VAL A 238 23.37 16.56 25.41
C VAL A 238 22.26 15.69 24.85
N HIS A 239 21.58 14.94 25.72
CA HIS A 239 20.47 14.07 25.34
C HIS A 239 19.15 14.67 25.85
N LEU A 240 18.24 14.94 24.93
CA LEU A 240 16.90 15.47 25.21
C LEU A 240 15.85 14.49 24.74
N PHE A 241 14.70 14.51 25.40
CA PHE A 241 13.54 13.71 25.03
C PHE A 241 12.38 14.66 24.73
N PHE A 242 11.75 14.50 23.58
CA PHE A 242 10.62 15.30 23.16
C PHE A 242 9.34 14.46 23.20
N TYR A 243 8.35 14.90 23.96
CA TYR A 243 7.05 14.26 24.06
C TYR A 243 5.99 15.27 24.47
N ASP A 244 4.81 15.19 23.84
CA ASP A 244 3.64 16.05 24.13
C ASP A 244 4.01 17.54 24.15
N ASP A 245 4.68 17.98 23.07
CA ASP A 245 5.19 19.35 22.92
C ASP A 245 6.04 19.84 24.09
N HIS A 246 6.82 18.97 24.74
CA HIS A 246 7.73 19.34 25.82
C HIS A 246 9.10 18.66 25.70
N TYR A 247 10.17 19.38 26.05
CA TYR A 247 11.53 18.82 26.15
C TYR A 247 11.85 18.43 27.59
N PHE A 248 12.22 17.17 27.77
CA PHE A 248 12.73 16.60 29.01
C PHE A 248 14.25 16.40 28.90
N ALA A 249 14.96 16.55 30.02
CA ALA A 249 16.38 16.19 30.05
C ALA A 249 16.53 14.68 30.24
N ILE A 250 17.35 14.03 29.41
CA ILE A 250 17.69 12.62 29.58
C ILE A 250 18.90 12.54 30.51
N ARG A 251 18.67 12.07 31.74
CA ARG A 251 19.75 11.88 32.73
C ARG A 251 20.58 10.65 32.45
N ASN A 252 19.99 9.64 31.80
CA ASN A 252 20.67 8.39 31.48
C ASN A 252 20.00 7.74 30.26
N ILE A 253 20.66 7.83 29.11
CA ILE A 253 20.15 7.30 27.84
C ILE A 253 20.02 5.76 27.88
N ASN A 254 21.01 5.08 28.46
CA ASN A 254 20.99 3.63 28.58
C ASN A 254 19.79 3.17 29.42
N ARG A 255 19.51 3.84 30.54
CA ARG A 255 18.33 3.54 31.38
C ARG A 255 17.02 3.80 30.64
N LEU A 256 16.95 4.85 29.82
CA LEU A 256 15.77 5.16 29.02
C LEU A 256 15.47 4.05 28.01
N LEU A 257 16.50 3.57 27.32
CA LEU A 257 16.38 2.55 26.27
C LEU A 257 16.37 1.12 26.81
N ARG A 258 16.89 0.90 28.02
CA ARG A 258 16.96 -0.41 28.65
C ARG A 258 15.56 -1.02 28.81
N HIS A 259 15.45 -2.26 28.36
CA HIS A 259 14.31 -3.13 28.61
C HIS A 259 14.75 -4.25 29.57
N LYS A 260 14.12 -5.44 29.52
CA LYS A 260 14.43 -6.57 30.40
C LYS A 260 15.70 -7.36 29.98
N THR A 261 16.50 -6.84 29.06
CA THR A 261 17.67 -7.51 28.48
C THR A 261 18.97 -7.21 29.27
N ASN A 262 20.02 -8.01 29.02
CA ASN A 262 21.37 -7.82 29.59
C ASN A 262 22.16 -6.67 28.93
N GLU A 263 21.52 -5.92 28.03
CA GLU A 263 22.14 -4.80 27.31
C GLU A 263 22.17 -3.57 28.21
N ASN A 264 23.35 -2.98 28.34
CA ASN A 264 23.60 -1.84 29.22
C ASN A 264 24.09 -0.61 28.47
N TYR A 265 24.44 -0.75 27.19
CA TYR A 265 24.98 0.30 26.33
C TYR A 265 24.15 0.37 25.06
N PHE A 266 23.76 1.57 24.64
CA PHE A 266 22.91 1.74 23.47
C PHE A 266 23.51 2.72 22.48
N CYS A 267 23.40 2.40 21.20
CA CYS A 267 23.80 3.31 20.13
C CYS A 267 22.78 4.43 19.98
N VAL A 268 23.22 5.69 20.00
CA VAL A 268 22.31 6.84 19.86
C VAL A 268 21.76 7.00 18.44
N ASN A 269 22.41 6.40 17.43
CA ASN A 269 21.99 6.51 16.04
C ASN A 269 20.92 5.46 15.66
N CYS A 270 21.16 4.20 16.02
CA CYS A 270 20.26 3.08 15.69
C CYS A 270 19.36 2.60 16.84
N LEU A 271 19.66 3.03 18.06
CA LEU A 271 19.02 2.59 19.32
C LEU A 271 19.18 1.11 19.66
N SER A 272 20.09 0.40 19.00
CA SER A 272 20.42 -1.00 19.32
C SER A 272 21.23 -1.11 20.61
N GLY A 273 20.96 -2.18 21.36
CA GLY A 273 21.59 -2.49 22.64
C GLY A 273 22.85 -3.35 22.52
N PHE A 274 23.79 -3.16 23.44
CA PHE A 274 25.07 -3.84 23.53
C PHE A 274 25.39 -4.14 24.99
N THR A 275 26.10 -5.25 25.22
CA THR A 275 26.48 -5.70 26.57
C THR A 275 27.73 -5.00 27.09
N ARG A 276 28.64 -4.58 26.19
CA ARG A 276 29.92 -3.93 26.52
C ARG A 276 30.08 -2.61 25.76
N GLN A 277 30.75 -1.64 26.37
CA GLN A 277 31.07 -0.36 25.71
C GLN A 277 31.94 -0.56 24.46
N THR A 278 32.94 -1.43 24.53
CA THR A 278 33.84 -1.70 23.39
C THR A 278 33.12 -2.21 22.14
N THR A 279 32.09 -3.05 22.31
CA THR A 279 31.26 -3.52 21.18
C THR A 279 30.39 -2.42 20.59
N LEU A 280 29.91 -1.50 21.43
CA LEU A 280 29.19 -0.32 20.96
C LEU A 280 30.12 0.61 20.17
N ASP A 281 31.35 0.84 20.64
CA ASP A 281 32.31 1.72 19.97
C ASP A 281 32.66 1.20 18.57
N LEU A 282 32.87 -0.12 18.42
CA LEU A 282 33.06 -0.76 17.11
C LEU A 282 31.82 -0.62 16.22
N HIS A 283 30.62 -0.83 16.76
CA HIS A 283 29.37 -0.64 16.01
C HIS A 283 29.20 0.81 15.52
N GLN A 284 29.56 1.80 16.34
CA GLN A 284 29.44 3.22 16.00
C GLN A 284 30.30 3.61 14.80
N GLN A 285 31.47 2.98 14.62
CA GLN A 285 32.30 3.18 13.42
C GLN A 285 31.55 2.83 12.14
N LEU A 286 30.66 1.83 12.18
CA LEU A 286 29.85 1.43 11.03
C LEU A 286 28.56 2.25 10.93
N CYS A 287 27.86 2.41 12.05
CA CYS A 287 26.48 2.91 12.11
C CYS A 287 26.36 4.42 11.95
N LEU A 288 27.32 5.22 12.43
CA LEU A 288 27.23 6.68 12.39
C LEU A 288 27.26 7.27 10.96
N HIS A 289 27.66 6.48 9.97
CA HIS A 289 27.62 6.84 8.55
C HIS A 289 26.21 6.75 7.96
N ASN A 290 25.31 6.02 8.61
CA ASN A 290 23.95 5.80 8.14
C ASN A 290 22.99 6.82 8.76
N LYS A 291 21.85 7.03 8.10
CA LYS A 291 20.79 7.92 8.61
C LYS A 291 20.31 7.44 10.00
N PRO A 292 20.08 8.35 10.96
CA PRO A 292 19.52 7.99 12.26
C PRO A 292 18.14 7.34 12.11
N GLN A 293 17.96 6.15 12.68
CA GLN A 293 16.69 5.42 12.64
C GLN A 293 16.65 4.37 13.74
N ARG A 294 15.48 4.03 14.29
CA ARG A 294 15.40 2.88 15.21
C ARG A 294 15.50 1.58 14.40
N LEU A 295 16.50 0.74 14.68
CA LEU A 295 16.60 -0.60 14.10
C LEU A 295 15.96 -1.63 15.04
N SER A 296 15.19 -2.55 14.44
CA SER A 296 14.62 -3.71 15.14
C SER A 296 15.07 -4.97 14.41
N MET A 297 15.80 -5.83 15.10
CA MET A 297 16.14 -7.15 14.57
C MET A 297 14.95 -8.09 14.75
N PRO A 298 14.80 -9.12 13.90
CA PRO A 298 13.85 -10.19 14.13
C PRO A 298 14.04 -10.80 15.53
N SER A 299 12.93 -11.06 16.24
CA SER A 299 12.97 -11.80 17.50
C SER A 299 13.29 -13.27 17.29
N ASP A 300 12.86 -13.80 16.14
CA ASP A 300 13.10 -15.17 15.75
C ASP A 300 14.51 -15.32 15.20
N LEU A 301 15.23 -16.33 15.70
CA LEU A 301 16.59 -16.64 15.22
C LEU A 301 16.58 -17.34 13.87
N SER A 302 15.42 -17.86 13.49
CA SER A 302 15.27 -18.65 12.30
C SER A 302 13.89 -18.49 11.66
N LEU A 303 13.89 -18.63 10.35
CA LEU A 303 12.73 -18.64 9.51
C LEU A 303 12.51 -20.06 9.00
N LYS A 304 11.34 -20.59 9.30
CA LYS A 304 10.85 -21.87 8.78
C LYS A 304 9.38 -21.75 8.45
N PHE A 305 8.88 -22.69 7.67
CA PHE A 305 7.46 -22.75 7.40
C PHE A 305 6.66 -22.96 8.70
N ASN A 306 5.82 -21.98 9.06
CA ASN A 306 4.97 -22.02 10.26
C ASN A 306 3.51 -21.63 9.96
N ARG A 307 3.18 -21.33 8.70
CA ARG A 307 1.88 -20.81 8.27
C ARG A 307 0.91 -21.91 7.86
N PHE A 308 0.72 -22.91 8.73
CA PHE A 308 -0.14 -24.06 8.45
C PHE A 308 -1.61 -23.71 8.17
N HIS A 309 -2.11 -22.58 8.66
CA HIS A 309 -3.45 -22.07 8.31
C HIS A 309 -3.62 -21.82 6.80
N ARG A 310 -2.53 -21.60 6.06
CA ARG A 310 -2.57 -21.42 4.60
C ARG A 310 -2.66 -22.73 3.83
N CYS A 311 -2.49 -23.87 4.50
CA CYS A 311 -2.76 -25.19 3.94
C CYS A 311 -4.25 -25.53 3.95
N VAL A 312 -5.07 -24.76 4.67
CA VAL A 312 -6.52 -24.95 4.72
C VAL A 312 -7.10 -24.39 3.41
N GLU A 313 -7.76 -25.25 2.64
CA GLU A 313 -8.54 -24.81 1.50
C GLU A 313 -9.65 -23.85 1.93
N HIS A 314 -9.72 -22.70 1.29
CA HIS A 314 -10.72 -21.69 1.59
C HIS A 314 -12.06 -22.08 0.94
N ARG A 315 -13.11 -22.18 1.76
CA ARG A 315 -14.41 -22.70 1.32
C ARG A 315 -15.08 -21.88 0.21
N TYR A 316 -15.00 -20.56 0.27
CA TYR A 316 -15.67 -19.68 -0.70
C TYR A 316 -14.67 -18.77 -1.39
N ALA A 317 -14.94 -18.46 -2.66
CA ALA A 317 -14.27 -17.42 -3.42
C ALA A 317 -15.27 -16.62 -4.25
N VAL A 318 -15.06 -15.30 -4.31
CA VAL A 318 -15.82 -14.41 -5.19
C VAL A 318 -14.94 -14.03 -6.36
N TYR A 319 -15.44 -14.19 -7.57
CA TYR A 319 -14.81 -13.71 -8.79
C TYR A 319 -15.63 -12.56 -9.32
N ALA A 320 -14.98 -11.46 -9.69
CA ALA A 320 -15.68 -10.26 -10.14
C ALA A 320 -14.94 -9.58 -11.28
N ASP A 321 -15.70 -8.86 -12.08
CA ASP A 321 -15.22 -8.04 -13.18
C ASP A 321 -16.06 -6.78 -13.29
N PHE A 322 -15.47 -5.70 -13.79
CA PHE A 322 -16.13 -4.40 -13.97
C PHE A 322 -15.95 -3.89 -15.38
N GLU A 323 -16.98 -3.26 -15.91
CA GLU A 323 -16.88 -2.54 -17.17
C GLU A 323 -17.11 -1.05 -16.94
N CYS A 324 -16.54 -0.23 -17.81
CA CYS A 324 -16.61 1.22 -17.71
C CYS A 324 -17.14 1.86 -18.99
N LEU A 325 -17.92 2.92 -18.82
CA LEU A 325 -18.17 3.91 -19.86
C LEU A 325 -16.86 4.62 -20.20
N LEU A 326 -16.62 4.77 -21.49
CA LEU A 326 -15.51 5.52 -22.03
C LEU A 326 -16.01 6.89 -22.50
N SER A 327 -16.22 7.81 -21.54
CA SER A 327 -16.72 9.14 -21.86
C SER A 327 -15.60 9.99 -22.47
N LYS A 328 -15.77 10.37 -23.73
CA LYS A 328 -14.78 11.19 -24.46
C LYS A 328 -14.56 12.55 -23.79
N ILE A 329 -13.29 12.93 -23.64
CA ILE A 329 -12.93 14.24 -23.06
C ILE A 329 -12.95 15.30 -24.17
N ALA A 330 -13.95 16.19 -24.13
CA ALA A 330 -14.24 17.16 -25.20
C ALA A 330 -13.17 18.26 -25.41
N THR A 331 -12.19 18.41 -24.50
CA THR A 331 -11.24 19.53 -24.48
C THR A 331 -9.86 19.21 -25.08
N THR A 332 -9.75 18.22 -25.96
CA THR A 332 -8.49 17.94 -26.67
C THR A 332 -8.57 18.49 -28.10
N PHE A 333 -7.95 19.65 -28.35
CA PHE A 333 -7.82 20.19 -29.69
C PHE A 333 -6.80 19.38 -30.49
N LEU A 334 -7.24 18.69 -31.54
CA LEU A 334 -6.38 18.02 -32.51
C LEU A 334 -5.45 19.03 -33.18
N ASN A 335 -4.17 19.04 -32.82
CA ASN A 335 -3.14 19.75 -33.57
C ASN A 335 -2.42 18.74 -34.48
N PRO A 336 -2.57 18.80 -35.82
CA PRO A 336 -2.06 17.78 -36.75
C PRO A 336 -0.53 17.57 -36.77
N ASN A 337 0.24 18.39 -36.06
CA ASN A 337 1.71 18.42 -36.13
C ASN A 337 2.42 17.92 -34.85
N LYS A 338 1.66 17.27 -33.96
CA LYS A 338 2.09 16.88 -32.61
C LYS A 338 1.37 15.59 -32.22
N SER A 339 2.06 14.57 -31.72
CA SER A 339 1.39 13.48 -30.98
C SER A 339 0.76 14.05 -29.70
N PHE A 340 0.09 13.20 -28.91
CA PHE A 340 -0.93 13.38 -27.86
C PHE A 340 -0.90 12.13 -26.97
N THR A 341 -0.55 12.15 -25.68
CA THR A 341 -1.29 11.31 -24.71
C THR A 341 -2.40 12.19 -24.31
N THR A 342 -3.35 12.22 -25.20
CA THR A 342 -4.65 12.69 -24.85
C THR A 342 -5.16 11.67 -23.83
N PRO A 343 -5.51 12.05 -22.59
CA PRO A 343 -6.51 11.30 -21.87
C PRO A 343 -7.74 11.31 -22.79
N ILE A 344 -7.94 10.21 -23.52
CA ILE A 344 -8.92 10.11 -24.60
C ILE A 344 -10.32 10.00 -23.99
N GLU A 345 -10.41 9.18 -22.94
CA GLU A 345 -11.65 8.73 -22.34
C GLU A 345 -11.53 8.81 -20.81
N LYS A 346 -12.60 9.28 -20.17
CA LYS A 346 -12.79 9.19 -18.72
C LYS A 346 -13.55 7.90 -18.44
N HIS A 347 -12.90 7.00 -17.70
CA HIS A 347 -13.47 5.71 -17.34
C HIS A 347 -14.41 5.89 -16.15
N ILE A 348 -15.70 5.57 -16.35
CA ILE A 348 -16.74 5.63 -15.31
C ILE A 348 -17.36 4.23 -15.19
N PRO A 349 -17.33 3.56 -14.03
CA PRO A 349 -17.93 2.25 -13.87
C PRO A 349 -19.39 2.22 -14.33
N VAL A 350 -19.74 1.26 -15.19
CA VAL A 350 -21.08 1.13 -15.80
C VAL A 350 -21.78 -0.16 -15.42
N SER A 351 -21.02 -1.23 -15.22
CA SER A 351 -21.56 -2.50 -14.80
C SER A 351 -20.54 -3.31 -14.00
N PHE A 352 -21.04 -4.23 -13.21
CA PHE A 352 -20.26 -5.29 -12.59
C PHE A 352 -20.96 -6.63 -12.78
N ALA A 353 -20.17 -7.70 -12.82
CA ALA A 353 -20.65 -9.04 -12.56
C ALA A 353 -19.78 -9.66 -11.45
N PHE A 354 -20.39 -10.46 -10.59
CA PHE A 354 -19.63 -11.34 -9.72
C PHE A 354 -20.35 -12.68 -9.50
N VAL A 355 -19.55 -13.71 -9.25
CA VAL A 355 -19.99 -15.07 -8.95
C VAL A 355 -19.32 -15.52 -7.66
N VAL A 356 -20.10 -16.09 -6.76
CA VAL A 356 -19.66 -16.74 -5.53
C VAL A 356 -19.62 -18.24 -5.78
N VAL A 357 -18.42 -18.80 -5.71
CA VAL A 357 -18.17 -20.22 -5.92
C VAL A 357 -17.65 -20.83 -4.63
N ASP A 358 -18.04 -22.06 -4.34
CA ASP A 358 -17.47 -22.82 -3.24
C ASP A 358 -16.29 -23.71 -3.66
N HIS A 359 -15.71 -24.44 -2.71
CA HIS A 359 -14.59 -25.37 -2.96
C HIS A 359 -14.96 -26.58 -3.84
N GLU A 360 -16.24 -26.91 -4.00
CA GLU A 360 -16.73 -27.98 -4.87
C GLU A 360 -17.02 -27.48 -6.29
N ASN A 361 -16.67 -26.21 -6.58
CA ASN A 361 -16.97 -25.48 -7.81
C ASN A 361 -18.46 -25.17 -8.02
N ASP A 362 -19.28 -25.22 -6.96
CA ASP A 362 -20.71 -24.89 -7.07
C ASP A 362 -20.94 -23.38 -6.98
N ILE A 363 -21.80 -22.87 -7.85
CA ILE A 363 -22.22 -21.47 -7.85
C ILE A 363 -23.31 -21.27 -6.79
N LEU A 364 -22.96 -20.58 -5.71
CA LEU A 364 -23.89 -20.31 -4.61
C LEU A 364 -24.73 -19.06 -4.84
N PHE A 365 -24.15 -18.07 -5.51
CA PHE A 365 -24.78 -16.79 -5.78
C PHE A 365 -24.07 -16.11 -6.93
N HIS A 366 -24.80 -15.37 -7.75
CA HIS A 366 -24.23 -14.50 -8.76
C HIS A 366 -25.07 -13.24 -8.89
N LYS A 367 -24.44 -12.15 -9.32
CA LYS A 367 -25.12 -10.88 -9.55
C LYS A 367 -24.47 -10.14 -10.72
N TYR A 368 -25.34 -9.59 -11.55
CA TYR A 368 -25.01 -8.59 -12.54
C TYR A 368 -25.81 -7.33 -12.23
N PHE A 369 -25.20 -6.19 -12.51
CA PHE A 369 -25.87 -4.90 -12.44
C PHE A 369 -25.20 -3.95 -13.44
N ALA A 370 -26.00 -3.23 -14.21
CA ALA A 370 -25.59 -2.11 -15.02
C ALA A 370 -26.44 -0.88 -14.69
N GLY A 371 -25.83 0.30 -14.59
CA GLY A 371 -26.54 1.51 -14.23
C GLY A 371 -25.68 2.56 -13.54
N GLU A 372 -26.33 3.44 -12.78
CA GLU A 372 -25.65 4.42 -11.93
C GLU A 372 -25.26 3.81 -10.58
N ASN A 373 -24.28 4.42 -9.90
CA ASN A 373 -23.82 4.00 -8.56
C ASN A 373 -23.34 2.54 -8.47
N VAL A 374 -22.78 2.02 -9.57
CA VAL A 374 -22.27 0.65 -9.72
C VAL A 374 -21.43 0.20 -8.52
N ILE A 375 -20.48 1.03 -8.08
CA ILE A 375 -19.58 0.70 -6.96
C ILE A 375 -20.34 0.59 -5.63
N GLU A 376 -21.33 1.44 -5.38
CA GLU A 376 -22.13 1.39 -4.16
C GLU A 376 -23.01 0.13 -4.12
N VAL A 377 -23.65 -0.19 -5.25
CA VAL A 377 -24.47 -1.40 -5.40
C VAL A 377 -23.61 -2.66 -5.24
N PHE A 378 -22.42 -2.67 -5.85
CA PHE A 378 -21.46 -3.77 -5.72
C PHE A 378 -21.12 -4.05 -4.26
N PHE A 379 -20.69 -3.03 -3.51
CA PHE A 379 -20.32 -3.22 -2.12
C PHE A 379 -21.51 -3.58 -1.23
N SER A 380 -22.69 -3.02 -1.49
CA SER A 380 -23.92 -3.34 -0.73
C SER A 380 -24.29 -4.83 -0.86
N GLU A 381 -24.34 -5.33 -2.10
CA GLU A 381 -24.66 -6.74 -2.38
C GLU A 381 -23.56 -7.66 -1.81
N LEU A 382 -22.29 -7.34 -2.06
CA LEU A 382 -21.16 -8.14 -1.62
C LEU A 382 -21.07 -8.24 -0.09
N MET A 383 -21.29 -7.14 0.64
CA MET A 383 -21.28 -7.15 2.10
C MET A 383 -22.44 -7.98 2.68
N SER A 384 -23.64 -7.87 2.09
CA SER A 384 -24.82 -8.66 2.49
C SER A 384 -24.55 -10.16 2.40
N ILE A 385 -23.93 -10.61 1.30
CA ILE A 385 -23.59 -12.01 1.07
C ILE A 385 -22.44 -12.44 1.98
N THR A 386 -21.41 -11.61 2.13
CA THR A 386 -20.25 -11.88 2.98
C THR A 386 -20.65 -12.18 4.41
N LEU A 387 -21.59 -11.42 4.97
CA LEU A 387 -22.09 -11.67 6.33
C LEU A 387 -22.74 -13.06 6.46
N LYS A 388 -23.52 -13.49 5.47
CA LYS A 388 -24.16 -14.81 5.44
C LYS A 388 -23.10 -15.93 5.34
N LEU A 389 -22.16 -15.81 4.41
CA LEU A 389 -21.10 -16.80 4.20
C LEU A 389 -20.18 -16.93 5.42
N ILE A 390 -19.79 -15.81 6.03
CA ILE A 390 -18.96 -15.82 7.26
C ILE A 390 -19.72 -16.47 8.43
N GLN A 391 -21.03 -16.25 8.54
CA GLN A 391 -21.85 -16.91 9.55
C GLN A 391 -21.90 -18.43 9.33
N GLU A 392 -21.99 -18.87 8.08
CA GLU A 392 -21.93 -20.28 7.71
C GLU A 392 -20.57 -20.91 8.02
N MET A 393 -19.47 -20.26 7.65
CA MET A 393 -18.10 -20.72 7.96
C MET A 393 -17.87 -20.89 9.48
N LYS A 394 -18.55 -20.08 10.30
CA LYS A 394 -18.45 -20.11 11.77
C LYS A 394 -19.34 -21.17 12.43
N ARG A 395 -20.26 -21.82 11.70
CA ARG A 395 -21.08 -22.89 12.28
C ARG A 395 -20.18 -24.08 12.63
N VAL A 396 -20.30 -24.54 13.88
CA VAL A 396 -19.58 -25.71 14.39
C VAL A 396 -20.55 -26.90 14.36
N SER A 397 -20.27 -27.86 13.49
CA SER A 397 -21.00 -29.13 13.44
C SER A 397 -20.42 -30.13 14.43
N LYS A 398 -21.24 -31.10 14.87
CA LYS A 398 -20.75 -32.19 15.74
C LYS A 398 -19.84 -33.11 14.92
N ILE A 399 -18.73 -33.53 15.52
CA ILE A 399 -17.78 -34.47 14.90
C ILE A 399 -18.46 -35.83 14.77
N GLU A 400 -18.52 -36.37 13.56
CA GLU A 400 -18.91 -37.76 13.32
C GLU A 400 -17.70 -38.65 13.61
N VAL A 401 -17.83 -39.49 14.62
CA VAL A 401 -16.76 -40.42 15.03
C VAL A 401 -16.98 -41.72 14.26
N ASP A 402 -16.47 -41.80 13.04
CA ASP A 402 -16.36 -43.09 12.36
C ASP A 402 -15.22 -43.90 12.97
N ASP A 403 -15.55 -45.10 13.44
CA ASP A 403 -14.69 -46.02 14.20
C ASP A 403 -13.60 -46.72 13.36
N ILE A 404 -13.16 -46.11 12.25
CA ILE A 404 -12.31 -46.78 11.26
C ILE A 404 -10.82 -46.44 11.43
N THR A 405 -10.06 -47.51 11.64
CA THR A 405 -8.64 -47.67 11.97
C THR A 405 -7.66 -47.48 10.79
N SER A 406 -8.02 -46.70 9.76
CA SER A 406 -7.26 -46.63 8.50
C SER A 406 -6.17 -45.55 8.43
N TYR A 407 -5.97 -44.74 9.47
CA TYR A 407 -5.00 -43.63 9.45
C TYR A 407 -3.64 -44.02 10.01
N SER A 408 -2.56 -43.47 9.44
CA SER A 408 -1.21 -43.60 9.97
C SER A 408 -1.14 -43.05 11.40
N SER A 409 -1.16 -43.93 12.39
CA SER A 409 -1.12 -43.56 13.80
C SER A 409 0.25 -43.06 14.26
N TYR A 410 1.27 -43.18 13.40
CA TYR A 410 2.68 -42.94 13.73
C TYR A 410 3.22 -41.61 13.20
N ARG A 411 2.54 -40.95 12.25
CA ARG A 411 2.98 -39.66 11.68
C ARG A 411 1.89 -38.60 11.71
N CYS A 412 2.30 -37.35 11.91
CA CYS A 412 1.43 -36.18 11.86
C CYS A 412 0.95 -35.92 10.42
N VAL A 413 -0.35 -35.68 10.24
CA VAL A 413 -0.95 -35.40 8.93
C VAL A 413 -0.41 -34.12 8.27
N PHE A 414 0.02 -33.13 9.06
CA PHE A 414 0.48 -31.84 8.54
C PHE A 414 1.98 -31.76 8.29
N CYS A 415 2.81 -32.04 9.31
CA CYS A 415 4.27 -31.93 9.15
C CYS A 415 4.90 -33.22 8.62
N ARG A 416 4.15 -34.33 8.56
CA ARG A 416 4.60 -35.67 8.14
C ARG A 416 5.72 -36.27 9.01
N GLU A 417 6.08 -35.61 10.12
CA GLU A 417 7.03 -36.11 11.09
C GLU A 417 6.41 -37.19 11.99
N PHE A 418 7.25 -38.08 12.51
CA PHE A 418 6.84 -39.10 13.47
C PHE A 418 6.46 -38.48 14.83
N PHE A 419 5.48 -39.07 15.51
CA PHE A 419 5.17 -38.69 16.88
C PHE A 419 6.27 -39.21 17.82
N ASP A 420 6.90 -38.31 18.56
CA ASP A 420 7.81 -38.70 19.64
C ASP A 420 7.03 -39.09 20.91
N ALA A 421 7.73 -39.64 21.92
CA ALA A 421 7.10 -40.08 23.16
C ALA A 421 6.43 -38.94 23.96
N ASN A 422 6.83 -37.69 23.71
CA ASN A 422 6.32 -36.49 24.40
C ASN A 422 5.24 -35.76 23.60
N SER A 423 4.95 -36.19 22.38
CA SER A 423 3.99 -35.54 21.48
C SER A 423 2.56 -35.76 21.95
N ILE A 424 1.87 -34.65 22.20
CA ILE A 424 0.41 -34.68 22.39
C ILE A 424 -0.24 -34.87 21.02
N ARG A 425 -0.83 -36.05 20.84
CA ARG A 425 -1.53 -36.45 19.61
C ARG A 425 -2.98 -36.05 19.69
N VAL A 426 -3.47 -35.33 18.68
CA VAL A 426 -4.87 -34.93 18.56
C VAL A 426 -5.45 -35.47 17.26
N ARG A 427 -6.75 -35.79 17.27
CA ARG A 427 -7.48 -36.13 16.04
C ARG A 427 -7.77 -34.85 15.28
N HIS A 428 -7.32 -34.77 14.03
CA HIS A 428 -7.71 -33.72 13.11
C HIS A 428 -8.91 -34.21 12.28
N HIS A 429 -9.91 -33.35 12.12
CA HIS A 429 -11.10 -33.62 11.31
C HIS A 429 -11.22 -32.60 10.21
N SER A 430 -11.79 -33.04 9.08
CA SER A 430 -12.24 -32.16 8.02
C SER A 430 -13.22 -31.18 8.59
N HIS A 431 -13.05 -29.96 8.18
CA HIS A 431 -13.75 -28.82 8.74
C HIS A 431 -15.12 -28.60 8.10
N ASP A 432 -15.41 -29.30 7.01
CA ASP A 432 -16.66 -29.24 6.26
C ASP A 432 -17.43 -30.56 6.36
N SER A 433 -16.77 -31.71 6.12
CA SER A 433 -17.40 -33.04 6.26
C SER A 433 -17.38 -33.60 7.69
N ASN A 434 -16.62 -33.00 8.62
CA ASN A 434 -16.40 -33.49 9.99
C ASN A 434 -15.78 -34.89 10.12
N SER A 435 -15.38 -35.50 9.01
CA SER A 435 -14.69 -36.79 9.00
C SER A 435 -13.28 -36.65 9.55
N VAL A 436 -12.81 -37.63 10.33
CA VAL A 436 -11.44 -37.63 10.84
C VAL A 436 -10.47 -37.83 9.67
N ILE A 437 -9.54 -36.91 9.45
CA ILE A 437 -8.53 -37.01 8.38
C ILE A 437 -7.30 -37.79 8.87
N GLY A 438 -6.97 -37.67 10.17
CA GLY A 438 -5.84 -38.38 10.76
C GLY A 438 -5.37 -37.79 12.08
N MET A 439 -4.20 -38.25 12.54
CA MET A 439 -3.57 -37.75 13.75
C MET A 439 -2.66 -36.56 13.44
N ALA A 440 -2.67 -35.55 14.30
CA ALA A 440 -1.81 -34.37 14.21
C ALA A 440 -1.10 -34.11 15.54
N HIS A 441 0.05 -33.43 15.48
CA HIS A 441 0.59 -32.77 16.68
C HIS A 441 -0.39 -31.70 17.13
N GLN A 442 -0.60 -31.56 18.44
CA GLN A 442 -1.47 -30.52 18.99
C GLN A 442 -1.12 -29.12 18.45
N LEU A 443 0.17 -28.77 18.40
CA LEU A 443 0.63 -27.49 17.85
C LEU A 443 0.31 -27.35 16.35
N CYS A 444 0.57 -28.39 15.54
CA CYS A 444 0.24 -28.35 14.11
C CYS A 444 -1.26 -28.15 13.89
N ASN A 445 -2.10 -28.84 14.67
CA ASN A 445 -3.55 -28.69 14.60
C ASN A 445 -4.02 -27.28 15.01
N LEU A 446 -3.42 -26.69 16.04
CA LEU A 446 -3.73 -25.31 16.46
C LEU A 446 -3.31 -24.26 15.42
N LEU A 447 -2.21 -24.51 14.70
CA LEU A 447 -1.74 -23.64 13.62
C LEU A 447 -2.54 -23.81 12.34
N HIS A 448 -3.13 -24.99 12.11
CA HIS A 448 -4.02 -25.31 11.00
C HIS A 448 -5.47 -24.87 11.29
N LYS A 449 -5.63 -23.60 11.68
CA LYS A 449 -6.93 -23.00 12.00
C LYS A 449 -7.64 -22.49 10.74
N LYS A 450 -8.98 -22.57 10.73
CA LYS A 450 -9.80 -21.85 9.75
C LYS A 450 -9.51 -20.34 9.79
N THR A 451 -9.50 -19.73 8.62
CA THR A 451 -9.56 -18.28 8.44
C THR A 451 -10.99 -17.86 8.13
N PHE A 452 -11.38 -16.67 8.57
CA PHE A 452 -12.74 -16.13 8.37
C PHE A 452 -12.66 -14.81 7.59
N PHE A 453 -12.50 -14.93 6.27
CA PHE A 453 -12.60 -13.82 5.33
C PHE A 453 -13.27 -14.33 4.05
N ILE A 454 -13.66 -13.45 3.15
CA ILE A 454 -14.16 -13.78 1.81
C ILE A 454 -13.21 -13.14 0.80
N PRO A 455 -12.49 -13.93 0.00
CA PRO A 455 -11.63 -13.42 -1.04
C PRO A 455 -12.45 -12.97 -2.25
N VAL A 456 -12.09 -11.83 -2.81
CA VAL A 456 -12.64 -11.27 -4.04
C VAL A 456 -11.51 -11.18 -5.03
N VAL A 457 -11.56 -11.98 -6.09
CA VAL A 457 -10.52 -12.09 -7.10
C VAL A 457 -10.98 -11.36 -8.36
N ILE A 458 -10.20 -10.38 -8.79
CA ILE A 458 -10.44 -9.57 -9.99
C ILE A 458 -9.17 -9.61 -10.82
N HIS A 459 -9.27 -9.85 -12.12
CA HIS A 459 -8.10 -9.98 -12.99
C HIS A 459 -7.53 -8.61 -13.36
N ASN A 460 -6.22 -8.43 -13.16
CA ASN A 460 -5.48 -7.20 -13.48
C ASN A 460 -6.00 -5.94 -12.76
N SER A 461 -6.66 -6.13 -11.62
CA SER A 461 -7.30 -5.06 -10.85
C SER A 461 -6.32 -4.03 -10.28
N ARG A 462 -5.04 -4.39 -10.07
CA ARG A 462 -4.00 -3.46 -9.60
C ARG A 462 -3.81 -2.27 -10.54
N ASN A 463 -4.01 -2.49 -11.83
CA ASN A 463 -3.77 -1.49 -12.86
C ASN A 463 -5.00 -0.65 -13.20
N TYR A 464 -6.20 -1.12 -12.83
CA TYR A 464 -7.44 -0.54 -13.32
C TYR A 464 -8.53 -0.46 -12.24
N ASP A 465 -9.16 -1.59 -11.91
CA ASP A 465 -10.38 -1.63 -11.08
C ASP A 465 -10.18 -1.10 -9.67
N THR A 466 -9.02 -1.37 -9.06
CA THR A 466 -8.77 -1.01 -7.66
C THR A 466 -8.80 0.50 -7.45
N HIS A 467 -8.29 1.28 -8.40
CA HIS A 467 -8.35 2.74 -8.32
C HIS A 467 -9.79 3.24 -8.36
N LEU A 468 -10.63 2.65 -9.22
CA LEU A 468 -12.05 2.99 -9.31
C LEU A 468 -12.80 2.62 -8.03
N LEU A 469 -12.58 1.41 -7.50
CA LEU A 469 -13.18 0.92 -6.27
C LEU A 469 -12.83 1.78 -5.06
N LEU A 470 -11.55 2.13 -4.89
CA LEU A 470 -11.09 2.93 -3.74
C LEU A 470 -11.50 4.39 -3.85
N LYS A 471 -11.52 4.96 -5.06
CA LYS A 471 -11.94 6.35 -5.30
C LYS A 471 -13.43 6.57 -5.00
N HIS A 472 -14.25 5.57 -5.29
CA HIS A 472 -15.71 5.61 -5.09
C HIS A 472 -16.16 4.80 -3.86
N LEU A 473 -15.26 4.52 -2.93
CA LEU A 473 -15.56 3.76 -1.73
C LEU A 473 -16.51 4.53 -0.80
N PRO A 474 -17.67 3.98 -0.41
CA PRO A 474 -18.59 4.67 0.49
C PRO A 474 -17.99 4.91 1.89
N ALA A 475 -18.21 6.09 2.47
CA ALA A 475 -17.56 6.52 3.72
C ALA A 475 -17.81 5.62 4.95
N ASN A 476 -18.92 4.87 4.97
CA ASN A 476 -19.32 4.01 6.09
C ASN A 476 -19.30 2.51 5.73
N ILE A 477 -18.57 2.12 4.68
CA ILE A 477 -18.67 0.74 4.16
C ILE A 477 -18.00 -0.31 5.05
N ALA A 478 -16.93 0.06 5.74
CA ALA A 478 -16.15 -0.86 6.57
C ALA A 478 -15.61 -0.15 7.81
N LYS A 479 -15.41 -0.90 8.90
CA LYS A 479 -14.79 -0.39 10.13
C LYS A 479 -13.27 -0.45 10.03
N ASP A 480 -12.77 -1.57 9.53
CA ASP A 480 -11.35 -1.85 9.40
C ASP A 480 -10.97 -1.86 7.91
N ILE A 481 -10.15 -0.88 7.51
CA ILE A 481 -9.63 -0.73 6.16
C ILE A 481 -8.11 -0.85 6.22
N ASN A 482 -7.55 -1.81 5.49
CA ASN A 482 -6.11 -1.96 5.34
C ASN A 482 -5.76 -1.99 3.85
N ILE A 483 -4.75 -1.22 3.46
CA ILE A 483 -4.36 -1.04 2.07
C ILE A 483 -2.84 -1.20 1.98
N ILE A 484 -2.37 -1.97 1.00
CA ILE A 484 -0.95 -2.11 0.67
C ILE A 484 -0.71 -1.39 -0.68
N PRO A 485 -0.36 -0.08 -0.65
CA PRO A 485 -0.08 0.68 -1.87
C PRO A 485 1.33 0.39 -2.41
N VAL A 486 1.47 0.43 -3.74
CA VAL A 486 2.79 0.49 -4.41
C VAL A 486 3.14 1.94 -4.68
N ASN A 487 2.18 2.67 -5.23
CA ASN A 487 2.24 4.11 -5.46
C ASN A 487 0.81 4.67 -5.32
N ILE A 488 0.59 5.92 -5.76
CA ILE A 488 -0.70 6.60 -5.62
C ILE A 488 -1.78 6.01 -6.52
N GLU A 489 -1.39 5.30 -7.59
CA GLU A 489 -2.29 4.77 -8.63
C GLU A 489 -2.49 3.24 -8.54
N ARG A 490 -1.51 2.53 -7.97
CA ARG A 490 -1.43 1.06 -7.96
C ARG A 490 -1.43 0.53 -6.53
N PHE A 491 -2.35 -0.39 -6.28
CA PHE A 491 -2.51 -1.06 -4.99
C PHE A 491 -2.31 -2.57 -5.17
N ILE A 492 -1.52 -3.20 -4.30
CA ILE A 492 -1.27 -4.65 -4.37
C ILE A 492 -2.48 -5.44 -3.84
N MET A 493 -3.06 -4.97 -2.73
CA MET A 493 -4.15 -5.62 -2.02
C MET A 493 -4.79 -4.60 -1.08
N PHE A 494 -6.10 -4.72 -0.88
CA PHE A 494 -6.80 -4.05 0.20
C PHE A 494 -7.81 -4.99 0.86
N THR A 495 -8.12 -4.72 2.12
CA THR A 495 -9.13 -5.45 2.90
C THR A 495 -10.15 -4.50 3.48
N LEU A 496 -11.41 -4.93 3.49
CA LEU A 496 -12.54 -4.21 4.07
C LEU A 496 -13.27 -5.16 5.03
N ASP A 497 -13.05 -5.00 6.34
CA ASP A 497 -13.55 -5.92 7.38
C ASP A 497 -13.21 -7.40 7.09
N HIS A 498 -14.18 -8.16 6.55
CA HIS A 498 -14.04 -9.57 6.21
C HIS A 498 -13.72 -9.82 4.72
N LEU A 499 -13.68 -8.79 3.88
CA LEU A 499 -13.34 -8.91 2.47
C LEU A 499 -11.84 -8.76 2.25
N LYS A 500 -11.27 -9.62 1.38
CA LYS A 500 -9.88 -9.52 0.92
C LYS A 500 -9.86 -9.46 -0.60
N PHE A 501 -9.48 -8.32 -1.15
CA PHE A 501 -9.39 -8.14 -2.60
C PHE A 501 -8.02 -8.58 -3.10
N LEU A 502 -8.03 -9.44 -4.12
CA LEU A 502 -6.88 -10.07 -4.73
C LEU A 502 -6.88 -9.81 -6.23
N ASP A 503 -5.69 -9.57 -6.76
CA ASP A 503 -5.46 -9.49 -8.20
C ASP A 503 -4.93 -10.83 -8.70
N SER A 504 -5.68 -11.55 -9.54
CA SER A 504 -5.23 -12.82 -10.09
C SER A 504 -3.98 -12.68 -10.97
N TYR A 505 -3.75 -11.50 -11.56
CA TYR A 505 -2.56 -11.21 -12.38
C TYR A 505 -1.26 -11.25 -11.56
N GLN A 506 -1.34 -11.01 -10.24
CA GLN A 506 -0.19 -11.13 -9.33
C GLN A 506 0.21 -12.59 -9.07
N PHE A 507 -0.63 -13.54 -9.50
CA PHE A 507 -0.39 -14.97 -9.45
C PHE A 507 -0.10 -15.56 -10.82
N LEU A 508 -0.85 -15.09 -11.82
CA LEU A 508 -0.83 -15.56 -13.20
C LEU A 508 -0.59 -14.36 -14.12
N ASP A 509 0.69 -14.05 -14.39
CA ASP A 509 1.16 -12.89 -15.16
C ASP A 509 0.93 -13.09 -16.68
N ALA A 510 -0.33 -13.25 -17.07
CA ALA A 510 -0.78 -13.41 -18.45
C ALA A 510 -2.23 -12.90 -18.58
N SER A 511 -2.66 -12.59 -19.81
CA SER A 511 -4.05 -12.20 -20.06
C SER A 511 -5.00 -13.37 -19.79
N LEU A 512 -6.23 -13.06 -19.39
CA LEU A 512 -7.29 -14.07 -19.23
C LEU A 512 -7.44 -14.95 -20.48
N ASP A 513 -7.36 -14.37 -21.67
CA ASP A 513 -7.44 -15.11 -22.94
C ASP A 513 -6.33 -16.16 -23.08
N ALA A 514 -5.08 -15.80 -22.80
CA ALA A 514 -3.96 -16.74 -22.83
C ALA A 514 -4.11 -17.85 -21.77
N LEU A 515 -4.65 -17.52 -20.60
CA LEU A 515 -4.90 -18.48 -19.53
C LEU A 515 -6.00 -19.48 -19.91
N VAL A 516 -7.08 -19.01 -20.52
CA VAL A 516 -8.19 -19.85 -21.02
C VAL A 516 -7.72 -20.75 -22.16
N HIS A 517 -6.91 -20.23 -23.09
CA HIS A 517 -6.31 -21.03 -24.14
C HIS A 517 -5.49 -22.20 -23.59
N ASN A 518 -4.69 -21.94 -22.54
CA ASN A 518 -3.91 -22.99 -21.87
C ASN A 518 -4.80 -24.04 -21.18
N LEU A 519 -5.92 -23.64 -20.57
CA LEU A 519 -6.89 -24.58 -20.00
C LEU A 519 -7.50 -25.48 -21.08
N ASN A 520 -7.96 -24.88 -22.17
CA ASN A 520 -8.52 -25.61 -23.32
C ASN A 520 -7.50 -26.61 -23.88
N ALA A 521 -6.23 -26.19 -24.06
CA ALA A 521 -5.16 -27.06 -24.53
C ALA A 521 -4.84 -28.23 -23.57
N SER A 522 -5.18 -28.09 -22.29
CA SER A 522 -4.99 -29.12 -21.26
C SER A 522 -6.17 -30.09 -21.10
N ASN A 523 -7.24 -29.96 -21.90
CA ASN A 523 -8.51 -30.67 -21.72
C ASN A 523 -9.12 -30.48 -20.32
N HIS A 524 -9.07 -29.25 -19.80
CA HIS A 524 -9.70 -28.88 -18.54
C HIS A 524 -11.23 -29.02 -18.60
N ASP A 525 -11.83 -29.48 -17.51
CA ASP A 525 -13.28 -29.59 -17.36
C ASP A 525 -13.85 -28.28 -16.77
N PHE A 526 -14.66 -27.59 -17.56
CA PHE A 526 -15.20 -26.26 -17.24
C PHE A 526 -16.47 -26.37 -16.37
N GLN A 527 -16.38 -27.06 -15.24
CA GLN A 527 -17.51 -27.39 -14.36
C GLN A 527 -18.35 -26.17 -13.93
N ILE A 528 -17.72 -25.07 -13.52
CA ILE A 528 -18.38 -23.83 -13.07
C ILE A 528 -19.10 -23.20 -14.27
N PHE A 529 -18.41 -23.15 -15.41
CA PHE A 529 -18.93 -22.58 -16.64
C PHE A 529 -20.15 -23.36 -17.17
N ASP A 530 -20.02 -24.67 -17.22
CA ASP A 530 -21.01 -25.61 -17.74
C ASP A 530 -22.23 -25.72 -16.82
N ALA A 531 -22.06 -25.52 -15.50
CA ALA A 531 -23.16 -25.41 -14.56
C ALA A 531 -23.99 -24.13 -14.73
N PHE A 532 -23.35 -23.04 -15.17
CA PHE A 532 -24.04 -21.76 -15.42
C PHE A 532 -24.79 -21.75 -16.77
N PHE A 533 -24.20 -22.34 -17.81
CA PHE A 533 -24.79 -22.42 -19.14
C PHE A 533 -25.22 -23.85 -19.50
N ALA A 534 -26.52 -24.12 -19.35
CA ALA A 534 -27.08 -25.47 -19.53
C ALA A 534 -27.11 -25.98 -21.00
N ASP A 535 -27.00 -25.09 -21.99
CA ASP A 535 -27.09 -25.46 -23.41
C ASP A 535 -25.69 -25.76 -23.97
N GLU A 536 -25.45 -27.03 -24.29
CA GLU A 536 -24.13 -27.56 -24.65
C GLU A 536 -23.58 -27.00 -25.96
N ASP A 537 -24.43 -26.84 -26.98
CA ASP A 537 -24.00 -26.31 -28.28
C ASP A 537 -23.69 -24.81 -28.20
N LYS A 538 -24.34 -24.09 -27.27
CA LYS A 538 -24.16 -22.64 -27.10
C LYS A 538 -22.96 -22.30 -26.21
N ARG A 539 -22.71 -23.10 -25.16
CA ARG A 539 -21.64 -22.79 -24.18
C ARG A 539 -20.23 -22.93 -24.76
N ASP A 540 -20.01 -23.83 -25.72
CA ASP A 540 -18.70 -24.00 -26.35
C ASP A 540 -18.27 -22.76 -27.14
N LEU A 541 -19.22 -21.95 -27.62
CA LEU A 541 -18.94 -20.65 -28.22
C LEU A 541 -18.33 -19.66 -27.22
N LEU A 542 -18.61 -19.82 -25.93
CA LEU A 542 -18.18 -18.90 -24.87
C LEU A 542 -16.90 -19.37 -24.13
N LYS A 543 -16.33 -20.54 -24.48
CA LYS A 543 -15.06 -21.06 -23.91
C LYS A 543 -13.81 -20.37 -24.48
N ARG A 544 -13.94 -19.10 -24.89
CA ARG A 544 -12.88 -18.20 -25.31
C ARG A 544 -13.20 -16.80 -24.81
N LYS A 545 -12.21 -15.92 -24.75
CA LYS A 545 -12.49 -14.54 -24.34
C LYS A 545 -13.48 -13.89 -25.31
N GLY A 546 -14.51 -13.28 -24.74
CA GLY A 546 -15.53 -12.56 -25.50
C GLY A 546 -14.95 -11.31 -26.18
N VAL A 547 -15.68 -10.75 -27.14
CA VAL A 547 -15.26 -9.54 -27.84
C VAL A 547 -16.21 -8.41 -27.56
N PHE A 548 -15.70 -7.32 -26.99
CA PHE A 548 -16.51 -6.20 -26.52
C PHE A 548 -16.14 -4.87 -27.22
N PRO A 549 -17.13 -4.10 -27.71
CA PRO A 549 -16.87 -2.82 -28.36
C PRO A 549 -16.75 -1.70 -27.31
N TYR A 550 -15.59 -1.63 -26.63
CA TYR A 550 -15.35 -0.65 -25.56
C TYR A 550 -15.67 0.79 -25.98
N SER A 551 -15.16 1.24 -27.13
CA SER A 551 -15.37 2.61 -27.63
C SER A 551 -16.80 2.90 -28.08
N PHE A 552 -17.66 1.89 -28.20
CA PHE A 552 -19.09 2.09 -28.43
C PHE A 552 -19.80 2.55 -27.16
N LEU A 553 -19.41 2.04 -25.99
CA LEU A 553 -20.07 2.30 -24.71
C LEU A 553 -19.53 3.59 -24.06
N ASP A 554 -19.95 4.74 -24.59
CA ASP A 554 -19.59 6.08 -24.07
C ASP A 554 -20.69 6.77 -23.25
N ASP A 555 -21.93 6.27 -23.35
CA ASP A 555 -23.13 6.78 -22.69
C ASP A 555 -24.04 5.63 -22.20
N LEU A 556 -24.69 5.83 -21.05
CA LEU A 556 -25.54 4.81 -20.41
C LEU A 556 -26.76 4.45 -21.26
N SER A 557 -27.30 5.39 -22.05
CA SER A 557 -28.46 5.14 -22.92
C SER A 557 -28.19 4.07 -23.98
N LYS A 558 -26.92 3.82 -24.32
CA LYS A 558 -26.54 2.81 -25.31
C LYS A 558 -26.80 1.37 -24.85
N LEU A 559 -26.92 1.14 -23.54
CA LEU A 559 -27.33 -0.17 -22.99
C LEU A 559 -28.69 -0.62 -23.54
N SER A 560 -29.61 0.32 -23.79
CA SER A 560 -30.93 0.04 -24.36
C SER A 560 -30.94 -0.10 -25.90
N THR A 561 -29.78 -0.10 -26.57
CA THR A 561 -29.71 -0.25 -28.03
C THR A 561 -30.11 -1.66 -28.44
N VAL A 562 -31.02 -1.77 -29.41
CA VAL A 562 -31.57 -3.07 -29.90
C VAL A 562 -30.76 -3.67 -31.06
N THR A 563 -29.87 -2.88 -31.68
CA THR A 563 -29.07 -3.33 -32.82
C THR A 563 -27.64 -3.64 -32.40
N PHE A 564 -27.12 -4.79 -32.85
CA PHE A 564 -25.71 -5.13 -32.67
C PHE A 564 -24.80 -4.09 -33.35
N PRO A 565 -23.74 -3.61 -32.68
CA PRO A 565 -22.88 -2.57 -33.24
C PRO A 565 -22.22 -2.98 -34.56
N SER A 566 -22.03 -2.01 -35.46
CA SER A 566 -21.28 -2.23 -36.71
C SER A 566 -19.81 -2.50 -36.41
N LYS A 567 -19.12 -3.21 -37.31
CA LYS A 567 -17.69 -3.55 -37.16
C LYS A 567 -16.79 -2.34 -36.86
N GLU A 568 -17.13 -1.17 -37.42
CA GLU A 568 -16.41 0.09 -37.19
C GLU A 568 -16.42 0.52 -35.71
N LYS A 569 -17.46 0.16 -34.96
CA LYS A 569 -17.61 0.52 -33.54
C LYS A 569 -16.75 -0.34 -32.59
N PHE A 570 -16.12 -1.40 -33.11
CA PHE A 570 -15.17 -2.25 -32.39
C PHE A 570 -13.71 -1.79 -32.55
N PHE A 571 -13.47 -0.63 -33.15
CA PHE A 571 -12.12 -0.09 -33.28
C PHE A 571 -11.52 0.16 -31.89
N ASN A 572 -10.38 -0.47 -31.61
CA ASN A 572 -9.66 -0.25 -30.37
C ASN A 572 -8.79 1.00 -30.51
N VAL A 573 -9.17 2.05 -29.78
CA VAL A 573 -8.47 3.34 -29.84
C VAL A 573 -7.06 3.27 -29.25
N LEU A 574 -6.81 2.40 -28.26
CA LEU A 574 -5.51 2.25 -27.61
C LEU A 574 -4.49 1.53 -28.49
N THR A 575 -4.91 0.49 -29.20
CA THR A 575 -4.04 -0.28 -30.11
C THR A 575 -4.14 0.19 -31.56
N GLN A 576 -4.98 1.19 -31.84
CA GLN A 576 -5.33 1.68 -33.19
C GLN A 576 -5.63 0.58 -34.20
N SER A 577 -6.26 -0.51 -33.72
CA SER A 577 -6.49 -1.70 -34.54
C SER A 577 -7.99 -1.95 -34.70
N HIS A 578 -8.39 -2.34 -35.91
CA HIS A 578 -9.71 -2.90 -36.14
C HIS A 578 -9.79 -4.31 -35.56
N ILE A 579 -10.99 -4.69 -35.15
CA ILE A 579 -11.35 -6.08 -34.89
C ILE A 579 -11.13 -6.94 -36.16
N SER A 580 -10.67 -8.18 -35.97
CA SER A 580 -10.58 -9.14 -37.07
C SER A 580 -11.97 -9.51 -37.61
N ASP A 581 -12.06 -9.95 -38.88
CA ASP A 581 -13.33 -10.44 -39.44
C ASP A 581 -13.86 -11.66 -38.68
N ASP A 582 -12.96 -12.53 -38.22
CA ASP A 582 -13.30 -13.73 -37.46
C ASP A 582 -13.88 -13.37 -36.08
N ASP A 583 -13.26 -12.44 -35.36
CA ASP A 583 -13.72 -12.00 -34.04
C ASP A 583 -15.06 -11.26 -34.12
N TYR A 584 -15.26 -10.43 -35.14
CA TYR A 584 -16.54 -9.76 -35.35
C TYR A 584 -17.66 -10.75 -35.71
N SER A 585 -17.37 -11.69 -36.60
CA SER A 585 -18.31 -12.74 -37.00
C SER A 585 -18.68 -13.62 -35.81
N HIS A 586 -17.71 -13.94 -34.95
CA HIS A 586 -17.93 -14.68 -33.72
C HIS A 586 -18.78 -13.90 -32.72
N ALA A 587 -18.47 -12.63 -32.45
CA ALA A 587 -19.25 -11.80 -31.54
C ALA A 587 -20.71 -11.65 -31.99
N LYS A 588 -20.93 -11.49 -33.30
CA LYS A 588 -22.26 -11.46 -33.89
C LYS A 588 -22.98 -12.81 -33.78
N LEU A 589 -22.27 -13.92 -34.03
CA LEU A 589 -22.82 -15.26 -33.85
C LEU A 589 -23.26 -15.48 -32.39
N VAL A 590 -22.46 -15.04 -31.41
CA VAL A 590 -22.81 -15.12 -29.98
C VAL A 590 -24.07 -14.30 -29.69
N TYR A 591 -24.13 -13.04 -30.15
CA TYR A 591 -25.29 -12.17 -29.99
C TYR A 591 -26.58 -12.82 -30.54
N ASP A 592 -26.51 -13.37 -31.75
CA ASP A 592 -27.65 -13.99 -32.43
C ASP A 592 -28.05 -15.32 -31.77
N THR A 593 -27.07 -16.15 -31.38
CA THR A 593 -27.29 -17.51 -30.82
C THR A 593 -27.90 -17.46 -29.42
N PHE A 594 -27.50 -16.48 -28.61
CA PHE A 594 -28.04 -16.28 -27.26
C PHE A 594 -29.30 -15.39 -27.24
N GLY A 595 -29.76 -14.92 -28.41
CA GLY A 595 -31.00 -14.16 -28.54
C GLY A 595 -30.97 -12.82 -27.83
N CYS A 596 -29.80 -12.18 -27.75
CA CYS A 596 -29.67 -10.86 -27.13
C CYS A 596 -30.54 -9.84 -27.88
N THR A 597 -31.44 -9.18 -27.16
CA THR A 597 -32.33 -8.16 -27.71
C THR A 597 -31.80 -6.75 -27.47
N THR A 598 -31.02 -6.56 -26.41
CA THR A 598 -30.41 -5.27 -26.06
C THR A 598 -28.91 -5.41 -25.89
N PHE A 599 -28.20 -4.28 -26.01
CA PHE A 599 -26.77 -4.23 -25.74
C PHE A 599 -26.44 -4.53 -24.27
N GLU A 600 -27.34 -4.20 -23.33
CA GLU A 600 -27.23 -4.59 -21.93
C GLU A 600 -27.21 -6.11 -21.74
N GLU A 601 -28.07 -6.85 -22.43
CA GLU A 601 -28.10 -8.31 -22.38
C GLU A 601 -26.80 -8.93 -22.95
N TYR A 602 -26.25 -8.31 -24.01
CA TYR A 602 -24.94 -8.72 -24.55
C TYR A 602 -23.79 -8.43 -23.57
N LEU A 603 -23.79 -7.24 -22.96
CA LEU A 603 -22.83 -6.88 -21.92
C LEU A 603 -22.91 -7.81 -20.71
N GLN A 604 -24.12 -8.15 -20.27
CA GLN A 604 -24.35 -9.12 -19.21
C GLN A 604 -23.73 -10.48 -19.56
N LEU A 605 -23.99 -11.00 -20.76
CA LEU A 605 -23.43 -12.27 -21.22
C LEU A 605 -21.91 -12.23 -21.28
N TYR A 606 -21.35 -11.16 -21.86
CA TYR A 606 -19.91 -10.93 -21.96
C TYR A 606 -19.25 -10.94 -20.58
N GLN A 607 -19.80 -10.18 -19.64
CA GLN A 607 -19.20 -9.99 -18.32
C GLN A 607 -19.33 -11.24 -17.44
N TYR A 608 -20.45 -11.97 -17.53
CA TYR A 608 -20.54 -13.29 -16.88
C TYR A 608 -19.54 -14.28 -17.48
N THR A 609 -19.33 -14.26 -18.80
CA THR A 609 -18.33 -15.12 -19.46
C THR A 609 -16.94 -14.87 -18.90
N ASP A 610 -16.49 -13.61 -18.83
CA ASP A 610 -15.18 -13.26 -18.29
C ASP A 610 -15.03 -13.63 -16.81
N VAL A 611 -16.06 -13.41 -15.98
CA VAL A 611 -16.05 -13.80 -14.56
C VAL A 611 -16.01 -15.31 -14.36
N LEU A 612 -16.77 -16.08 -15.14
CA LEU A 612 -16.79 -17.53 -15.05
C LEU A 612 -15.48 -18.15 -15.55
N LEU A 613 -14.91 -17.63 -16.64
CA LEU A 613 -13.59 -18.03 -17.12
C LEU A 613 -12.50 -17.71 -16.08
N LEU A 614 -12.57 -16.56 -15.42
CA LEU A 614 -11.67 -16.24 -14.32
C LEU A 614 -11.84 -17.21 -13.14
N ALA A 615 -13.08 -17.58 -12.80
CA ALA A 615 -13.37 -18.56 -11.76
C ALA A 615 -12.75 -19.92 -12.07
N GLU A 616 -12.83 -20.36 -13.33
CA GLU A 616 -12.20 -21.60 -13.82
C GLU A 616 -10.68 -21.56 -13.76
N VAL A 617 -10.08 -20.49 -14.31
CA VAL A 617 -8.63 -20.31 -14.34
C VAL A 617 -8.05 -20.28 -12.95
N PHE A 618 -8.60 -19.43 -12.07
CA PHE A 618 -8.06 -19.29 -10.73
C PHE A 618 -8.46 -20.47 -9.83
N GLY A 619 -9.64 -21.03 -10.01
CA GLY A 619 -10.09 -22.26 -9.34
C GLY A 619 -9.17 -23.45 -9.64
N ASN A 620 -8.83 -23.67 -10.92
CA ASN A 620 -7.87 -24.69 -11.32
C ASN A 620 -6.48 -24.41 -10.74
N PHE A 621 -6.01 -23.15 -10.77
CA PHE A 621 -4.75 -22.77 -10.14
C PHE A 621 -4.72 -23.08 -8.63
N ARG A 622 -5.83 -22.84 -7.91
CA ARG A 622 -5.97 -23.22 -6.50
C ARG A 622 -5.87 -24.73 -6.31
N LYS A 623 -6.59 -25.52 -7.11
CA LYS A 623 -6.54 -27.00 -7.05
C LYS A 623 -5.13 -27.53 -7.32
N LEU A 624 -4.44 -26.99 -8.33
CA LEU A 624 -3.05 -27.33 -8.65
C LEU A 624 -2.09 -26.94 -7.52
N SER A 625 -2.24 -25.75 -6.94
CA SER A 625 -1.39 -25.31 -5.82
C SER A 625 -1.62 -26.16 -4.57
N LEU A 626 -2.87 -26.53 -4.27
CA LEU A 626 -3.22 -27.42 -3.18
C LEU A 626 -2.67 -28.85 -3.42
N SER A 627 -2.71 -29.36 -4.65
CA SER A 627 -2.20 -30.70 -4.94
C SER A 627 -0.66 -30.78 -4.92
N HIS A 628 0.03 -29.76 -5.44
CA HIS A 628 1.50 -29.75 -5.55
C HIS A 628 2.20 -29.21 -4.30
N TYR A 629 1.66 -28.15 -3.68
CA TYR A 629 2.29 -27.45 -2.57
C TYR A 629 1.52 -27.62 -1.24
N GLU A 630 0.30 -28.15 -1.27
CA GLU A 630 -0.67 -28.15 -0.16
C GLU A 630 -0.77 -26.76 0.50
N LEU A 631 -0.84 -25.73 -0.35
CA LEU A 631 -1.03 -24.32 0.00
C LEU A 631 -2.11 -23.74 -0.90
N ASP A 632 -3.10 -23.05 -0.31
CA ASP A 632 -4.15 -22.38 -1.07
C ASP A 632 -3.71 -20.94 -1.42
N PRO A 633 -3.61 -20.58 -2.72
CA PRO A 633 -3.21 -19.25 -3.19
C PRO A 633 -4.04 -18.09 -2.61
N ILE A 634 -5.29 -18.33 -2.22
CA ILE A 634 -6.18 -17.29 -1.66
C ILE A 634 -5.64 -16.64 -0.38
N HIS A 635 -4.81 -17.36 0.39
CA HIS A 635 -4.20 -16.81 1.61
C HIS A 635 -3.03 -15.86 1.33
N TYR A 636 -2.53 -15.86 0.10
CA TYR A 636 -1.37 -15.09 -0.33
C TYR A 636 -1.80 -13.81 -1.02
N ILE A 637 -0.83 -12.95 -1.33
CA ILE A 637 -1.05 -11.70 -2.06
C ILE A 637 -0.42 -11.74 -3.45
N SER A 638 0.58 -12.61 -3.66
CA SER A 638 1.28 -12.77 -4.94
C SER A 638 1.88 -14.16 -5.08
N LEU A 639 2.26 -14.53 -6.31
CA LEU A 639 3.00 -15.76 -6.59
C LEU A 639 4.33 -15.83 -5.84
N SER A 640 5.03 -14.70 -5.68
CA SER A 640 6.33 -14.64 -5.00
C SER A 640 6.21 -15.05 -3.53
N GLU A 641 5.15 -14.61 -2.84
CA GLU A 641 4.89 -15.00 -1.45
C GLU A 641 4.52 -16.48 -1.34
N LEU A 642 3.67 -16.97 -2.25
CA LEU A 642 3.28 -18.38 -2.33
C LEU A 642 4.51 -19.27 -2.58
N THR A 643 5.35 -18.92 -3.55
CA THR A 643 6.55 -19.67 -3.94
C THR A 643 7.56 -19.71 -2.81
N PHE A 644 7.72 -18.61 -2.07
CA PHE A 644 8.64 -18.56 -0.94
C PHE A 644 8.18 -19.48 0.20
N ASP A 645 6.90 -19.45 0.56
CA ASP A 645 6.35 -20.37 1.56
C ASP A 645 6.37 -21.83 1.07
N ALA A 646 6.07 -22.08 -0.21
CA ALA A 646 6.16 -23.40 -0.83
C ALA A 646 7.59 -23.94 -0.76
N GLY A 647 8.60 -23.11 -1.05
CA GLY A 647 10.00 -23.47 -0.92
C GLY A 647 10.40 -23.81 0.51
N LEU A 648 9.98 -23.01 1.50
CA LEU A 648 10.23 -23.31 2.91
C LEU A 648 9.56 -24.62 3.34
N LYS A 649 8.33 -24.87 2.88
CA LYS A 649 7.56 -26.08 3.21
C LYS A 649 8.17 -27.33 2.56
N TYR A 650 8.52 -27.24 1.28
CA TYR A 650 9.08 -28.34 0.50
C TYR A 650 10.46 -28.74 1.01
N CYS A 651 11.37 -27.76 1.17
CA CYS A 651 12.73 -28.03 1.60
C CYS A 651 12.83 -28.38 3.09
N LYS A 652 11.84 -27.99 3.91
CA LYS A 652 11.85 -28.11 5.38
C LYS A 652 13.09 -27.48 6.04
N ILE A 653 13.74 -26.55 5.34
CA ILE A 653 14.95 -25.88 5.81
C ILE A 653 14.57 -24.79 6.82
N GLU A 654 15.37 -24.67 7.86
CA GLU A 654 15.34 -23.59 8.82
C GLU A 654 16.44 -22.58 8.45
N LEU A 655 16.03 -21.44 7.88
CA LEU A 655 16.96 -20.37 7.47
C LEU A 655 17.31 -19.51 8.67
N LYS A 656 18.60 -19.30 8.92
CA LYS A 656 19.05 -18.42 10.00
C LYS A 656 18.77 -16.96 9.64
N LEU A 657 18.04 -16.26 10.50
CA LEU A 657 17.78 -14.83 10.33
C LEU A 657 18.97 -14.01 10.84
N LEU A 658 19.16 -12.83 10.24
CA LEU A 658 20.13 -11.85 10.75
C LEU A 658 19.61 -11.36 12.10
N SER A 659 20.22 -11.82 13.19
CA SER A 659 19.88 -11.41 14.56
C SER A 659 20.79 -10.30 15.09
N ASN A 660 21.87 -9.99 14.38
CA ASN A 660 22.85 -8.98 14.75
C ASN A 660 22.76 -7.78 13.81
N VAL A 661 22.65 -6.60 14.42
CA VAL A 661 22.62 -5.32 13.70
C VAL A 661 23.87 -5.09 12.85
N ASN A 662 25.05 -5.55 13.29
CA ASN A 662 26.29 -5.38 12.55
C ASN A 662 26.30 -6.21 11.26
N ASP A 663 25.77 -7.43 11.30
CA ASP A 663 25.70 -8.29 10.11
C ASP A 663 24.75 -7.66 9.08
N TYR A 664 23.60 -7.16 9.53
CA TYR A 664 22.67 -6.42 8.67
C TYR A 664 23.32 -5.17 8.05
N LEU A 665 23.99 -4.35 8.86
CA LEU A 665 24.69 -3.15 8.35
C LEU A 665 25.85 -3.49 7.40
N PHE A 666 26.43 -4.68 7.51
CA PHE A 666 27.43 -5.17 6.57
C PHE A 666 26.78 -5.53 5.22
N PHE A 667 25.68 -6.29 5.23
CA PHE A 667 24.93 -6.65 4.02
C PHE A 667 24.33 -5.45 3.27
N GLU A 668 23.95 -4.38 3.97
CA GLU A 668 23.48 -3.16 3.29
C GLU A 668 24.60 -2.34 2.63
N LYS A 669 25.86 -2.54 3.04
CA LYS A 669 27.01 -1.83 2.48
C LYS A 669 27.64 -2.53 1.29
N THR A 670 27.48 -3.86 1.20
CA THR A 670 27.82 -4.67 0.03
C THR A 670 26.78 -4.49 -1.06
#